data_AF-V6TQB0-F1
#
_entry.id   AF-V6TQB0-F1
#
_cell.length_a   1.000
_cell.length_b   1.000
_cell.length_c   1.000
_cell.angle_alpha   90.00
_cell.angle_beta   90.00
_cell.angle_gamma   90.00
#
_symmetry.space_group_name_H-M   'P 1'
#
loop_
_entity.id
_entity.type
_entity.pdbx_description
1 polymer ?
#
loop_
_entity_poly.entity_id
_entity_poly.type
_entity_poly.pdbx_seq_one_letter_code
_entity_poly.pdbx_strand_id
1 'polypeptide(L)'
;VCREARDGACMGYAEEARAERAGAGERIDKQGEPEMQREVKAAQVTCIEGTNTGQCKTGKCINIGEDRVCTDCGKAGEVPINGKCVAYNNDLVTTAGCTKNNGDPVDASSTTCGKCTKTGYFLHKGGCYAQATAPGSTICKTAGSTAGICEVCQAGYFKNPANVATSDSCIACGDTTGVTVSGATYKGVLNCAVCTAPQAGGSGEVATCTACVDGKYGDTCATDCNSSCKSCTGVGTAACTSCKDPSPYFKKGDGETGECVAEADCNGSYFPNDDVDGKKQCIPCGDSAHGGIDGCTTCAFSQVSGQSTLTCSVCTPDTKKPNADGTKCVDCAAAGCAKCSDEGVCVECDSSKYLTPTAQCVDSCDKLGGYYADSNVCKSCDPSCASCAAVGANKCLSCPAGKVLKYTSESSPTDGSCMDECKANTDGCADCGATIGGSRYCSKCNDASQAPLNGNCAANTARIQFCTKVDGGACTQCANGYFLLDGGCYETGRQPGKSVCTTANNGQCQTCANTLSPSNGVCPACPAGCSKCSGSSGSQTCSECLAGYYLSGTSCVKCSENGTNGGTNIQGIKDCMSYILPSGNQRPVARCSKIDSSTSGKRGDGVDKNGFSISVVTCASSLDTLTIGGLAEFFVNDRPIAIAGRYLLEEADLSAVYESTSLCNVPTRLLRRRLSKFFSEQVTTSISAHRE
;
A
#
# COMPACT_ATOMS: atom_id res chain seq x y z
N VAL A 1 -7.47 -2.27 55.26
CA VAL A 1 -6.24 -2.08 56.05
C VAL A 1 -6.05 -3.34 56.89
N CYS A 2 -5.00 -4.11 56.67
CA CYS A 2 -4.73 -5.37 57.38
C CYS A 2 -3.41 -5.26 58.16
N ARG A 3 -3.36 -5.79 59.38
CA ARG A 3 -2.11 -6.09 60.11
C ARG A 3 -2.33 -7.27 61.07
N GLU A 4 -1.66 -8.39 60.76
CA GLU A 4 -1.09 -9.53 61.56
C GLU A 4 -1.79 -9.98 62.87
N ALA A 5 -1.93 -11.27 63.26
CA ALA A 5 -1.42 -12.58 62.83
C ALA A 5 -2.25 -13.75 63.47
N ARG A 6 -2.03 -14.97 62.96
CA ARG A 6 -2.33 -16.33 63.51
C ARG A 6 -3.80 -16.78 63.67
N ASP A 7 -4.06 -17.95 63.05
CA ASP A 7 -5.14 -18.92 63.33
C ASP A 7 -6.60 -18.58 62.97
N GLY A 8 -6.83 -18.19 61.72
CA GLY A 8 -7.99 -18.69 60.96
C GLY A 8 -9.37 -18.07 61.24
N ALA A 9 -10.08 -17.81 60.14
CA ALA A 9 -11.49 -17.40 60.01
C ALA A 9 -11.84 -15.93 60.30
N CYS A 10 -12.00 -15.18 59.20
CA CYS A 10 -12.86 -13.99 59.13
C CYS A 10 -14.34 -14.42 59.17
N MET A 11 -15.15 -13.77 60.02
CA MET A 11 -16.61 -13.78 59.91
C MET A 11 -17.09 -12.33 60.04
N GLY A 12 -17.43 -11.71 58.90
CA GLY A 12 -18.06 -10.40 58.84
C GLY A 12 -19.58 -10.55 58.96
N TYR A 13 -20.17 -9.82 59.91
CA TYR A 13 -21.61 -9.58 60.00
C TYR A 13 -21.95 -8.18 59.47
N ALA A 14 -23.08 -8.14 58.76
CA ALA A 14 -24.07 -7.07 58.60
C ALA A 14 -23.62 -5.67 58.10
N GLU A 15 -24.27 -5.15 57.06
CA GLU A 15 -25.51 -4.35 57.18
C GLU A 15 -25.97 -3.87 55.79
N GLU A 16 -27.26 -4.00 55.52
CA GLU A 16 -27.94 -3.29 54.44
C GLU A 16 -28.23 -1.86 54.87
N ALA A 17 -27.75 -0.86 54.11
CA ALA A 17 -28.25 0.50 54.16
C ALA A 17 -28.44 1.04 52.74
N ARG A 18 -29.70 1.41 52.44
CA ARG A 18 -30.14 2.12 51.23
C ARG A 18 -29.51 3.51 51.12
N ALA A 19 -29.12 3.91 49.91
CA ALA A 19 -29.29 5.29 49.41
C ALA A 19 -29.13 5.35 47.87
N GLU A 20 -29.71 6.39 47.30
CA GLU A 20 -30.16 6.58 45.92
C GLU A 20 -29.08 6.90 44.86
N ARG A 21 -29.41 6.56 43.61
CA ARG A 21 -29.06 7.20 42.31
C ARG A 21 -27.72 7.96 42.18
N ALA A 22 -26.84 7.43 41.35
CA ALA A 22 -26.43 7.96 40.03
C ALA A 22 -25.00 7.50 39.67
N GLY A 23 -24.78 7.08 38.42
CA GLY A 23 -23.44 6.93 37.84
C GLY A 23 -23.15 5.54 37.28
N ALA A 24 -22.78 5.53 36.00
CA ALA A 24 -22.43 4.37 35.20
C ALA A 24 -21.35 3.49 35.84
N GLY A 25 -21.53 2.18 35.75
CA GLY A 25 -20.53 1.18 36.13
C GLY A 25 -20.95 -0.20 35.64
N GLU A 26 -20.30 -0.68 34.58
CA GLU A 26 -20.33 -2.07 34.13
C GLU A 26 -20.09 -3.02 35.31
N ARG A 27 -20.97 -4.00 35.49
CA ARG A 27 -20.75 -5.14 36.39
C ARG A 27 -20.52 -6.38 35.53
N ILE A 28 -19.33 -6.93 35.64
CA ILE A 28 -18.91 -8.21 35.06
C ILE A 28 -19.36 -9.32 36.03
N ASP A 29 -19.94 -10.40 35.52
CA ASP A 29 -20.24 -11.60 36.31
C ASP A 29 -18.96 -12.43 36.59
N LYS A 30 -19.07 -13.50 37.37
CA LYS A 30 -17.95 -14.37 37.74
C LYS A 30 -17.52 -15.35 36.63
N GLN A 31 -17.94 -15.15 35.39
CA GLN A 31 -17.49 -15.94 34.23
C GLN A 31 -17.00 -15.09 33.04
N GLY A 32 -17.17 -13.77 33.03
CA GLY A 32 -16.49 -12.90 32.07
C GLY A 32 -17.12 -12.86 30.67
N GLU A 33 -18.45 -12.97 30.57
CA GLU A 33 -19.19 -12.61 29.34
C GLU A 33 -20.13 -11.42 29.60
N PRO A 34 -20.33 -10.50 28.62
CA PRO A 34 -21.25 -9.38 28.77
C PRO A 34 -22.71 -9.86 28.71
N GLU A 35 -23.51 -9.56 29.74
CA GLU A 35 -24.96 -9.76 29.73
C GLU A 35 -25.59 -8.89 28.62
N MET A 36 -25.93 -9.53 27.50
CA MET A 36 -26.83 -8.96 26.52
C MET A 36 -28.17 -8.69 27.21
N GLN A 37 -28.60 -7.42 27.24
CA GLN A 37 -29.91 -7.00 27.72
C GLN A 37 -30.99 -7.85 27.03
N ARG A 38 -31.52 -8.85 27.73
CA ARG A 38 -32.70 -9.58 27.31
C ARG A 38 -33.88 -8.64 27.53
N GLU A 39 -34.27 -7.92 26.48
CA GLU A 39 -35.64 -7.43 26.38
C GLU A 39 -36.56 -8.62 26.66
N VAL A 40 -37.44 -8.49 27.66
CA VAL A 40 -38.50 -9.47 27.88
C VAL A 40 -39.47 -9.33 26.71
N LYS A 41 -39.18 -9.97 25.56
CA LYS A 41 -40.11 -10.08 24.44
C LYS A 41 -41.42 -10.67 24.97
N ALA A 42 -42.53 -9.98 24.73
CA ALA A 42 -43.86 -10.51 25.01
C ALA A 42 -44.00 -11.90 24.34
N ALA A 43 -44.62 -12.85 25.03
CA ALA A 43 -44.80 -14.19 24.49
C ALA A 43 -45.56 -14.12 23.15
N GLN A 44 -44.90 -14.54 22.07
CA GLN A 44 -45.43 -14.58 20.70
C GLN A 44 -46.78 -15.31 20.66
N VAL A 45 -47.75 -14.75 19.94
CA VAL A 45 -49.05 -15.40 19.76
C VAL A 45 -48.87 -16.60 18.83
N THR A 46 -49.23 -17.79 19.31
CA THR A 46 -49.17 -19.03 18.54
C THR A 46 -50.58 -19.54 18.24
N CYS A 47 -50.98 -19.44 16.98
CA CYS A 47 -52.26 -19.97 16.50
C CYS A 47 -52.13 -21.46 16.17
N ILE A 48 -53.03 -22.29 16.71
CA ILE A 48 -53.14 -23.72 16.44
C ILE A 48 -54.47 -23.97 15.75
N GLU A 49 -54.45 -24.70 14.64
CA GLU A 49 -55.67 -25.04 13.90
C GLU A 49 -56.38 -26.25 14.52
N GLY A 50 -57.70 -26.22 14.54
CA GLY A 50 -58.57 -27.27 15.06
C GLY A 50 -59.93 -26.73 15.50
N THR A 51 -60.74 -27.59 16.12
CA THR A 51 -62.12 -27.27 16.55
C THR A 51 -62.28 -27.29 18.07
N ASN A 52 -61.20 -27.52 18.82
CA ASN A 52 -61.25 -27.51 20.29
C ASN A 52 -61.17 -26.08 20.84
N THR A 53 -61.43 -25.94 22.14
CA THR A 53 -61.29 -24.69 22.90
C THR A 53 -59.94 -24.03 22.65
N GLY A 54 -59.95 -22.74 22.29
CA GLY A 54 -58.75 -21.95 22.03
C GLY A 54 -58.09 -22.19 20.67
N GLN A 55 -58.62 -23.10 19.85
CA GLN A 55 -58.09 -23.40 18.52
C GLN A 55 -58.79 -22.57 17.44
N CYS A 56 -58.09 -22.37 16.33
CA CYS A 56 -58.57 -21.63 15.17
C CYS A 56 -59.12 -22.56 14.10
N LYS A 57 -60.13 -22.15 13.34
CA LYS A 57 -60.56 -22.94 12.18
C LYS A 57 -59.39 -23.16 11.19
N THR A 58 -59.40 -24.30 10.51
CA THR A 58 -58.40 -24.62 9.48
C THR A 58 -58.34 -23.52 8.42
N GLY A 59 -57.12 -23.05 8.10
CA GLY A 59 -56.86 -21.97 7.16
C GLY A 59 -57.17 -20.56 7.69
N LYS A 60 -57.43 -20.41 8.99
CA LYS A 60 -57.76 -19.11 9.63
C LYS A 60 -56.66 -18.60 10.57
N CYS A 61 -55.54 -19.30 10.65
CA CYS A 61 -54.31 -18.78 11.21
C CYS A 61 -53.57 -17.92 10.16
N ILE A 62 -53.30 -16.65 10.46
CA ILE A 62 -52.51 -15.76 9.59
C ILE A 62 -51.33 -15.15 10.35
N ASN A 63 -50.33 -14.65 9.63
CA ASN A 63 -49.21 -13.92 10.23
C ASN A 63 -49.51 -12.42 10.23
N ILE A 64 -49.30 -11.78 11.37
CA ILE A 64 -49.34 -10.31 11.54
C ILE A 64 -48.05 -9.90 12.24
N GLY A 65 -47.11 -9.31 11.48
CA GLY A 65 -45.74 -9.13 11.96
C GLY A 65 -45.10 -10.48 12.30
N GLU A 66 -44.52 -10.59 13.49
CA GLU A 66 -43.97 -11.85 14.01
C GLU A 66 -45.04 -12.79 14.58
N ASP A 67 -46.27 -12.32 14.85
CA ASP A 67 -47.30 -13.11 15.54
C ASP A 67 -48.13 -13.97 14.57
N ARG A 68 -48.44 -15.21 14.96
CA ARG A 68 -49.36 -16.09 14.24
C ARG A 68 -50.72 -16.09 14.93
N VAL A 69 -51.69 -15.39 14.35
CA VAL A 69 -52.97 -15.04 14.97
C VAL A 69 -54.14 -15.81 14.37
N CYS A 70 -55.18 -16.05 15.18
CA CYS A 70 -56.45 -16.58 14.71
C CYS A 70 -57.42 -15.49 14.26
N THR A 71 -58.08 -15.71 13.13
CA THR A 71 -59.11 -14.81 12.58
C THR A 71 -60.54 -15.35 12.70
N ASP A 72 -60.69 -16.64 13.02
CA ASP A 72 -62.00 -17.28 13.14
C ASP A 72 -61.89 -18.53 14.02
N CYS A 73 -62.55 -18.52 15.18
CA CYS A 73 -62.38 -19.54 16.20
C CYS A 73 -63.04 -20.86 15.82
N GLY A 74 -62.30 -21.95 16.07
CA GLY A 74 -62.70 -23.32 15.72
C GLY A 74 -63.94 -23.80 16.48
N LYS A 75 -64.09 -23.34 17.72
CA LYS A 75 -65.19 -23.69 18.61
C LYS A 75 -66.23 -22.56 18.65
N ALA A 76 -67.50 -22.92 18.54
CA ALA A 76 -68.60 -21.98 18.73
C ALA A 76 -68.64 -21.45 20.18
N GLY A 77 -68.90 -20.16 20.35
CA GLY A 77 -68.85 -19.48 21.63
C GLY A 77 -67.44 -18.96 21.98
N GLU A 78 -66.53 -18.88 21.01
CA GLU A 78 -65.23 -18.24 21.16
C GLU A 78 -65.03 -17.19 20.07
N VAL A 79 -64.36 -16.09 20.39
CA VAL A 79 -64.09 -15.01 19.43
C VAL A 79 -62.63 -14.57 19.51
N PRO A 80 -62.02 -14.08 18.41
CA PRO A 80 -60.63 -13.66 18.41
C PRO A 80 -60.44 -12.28 19.08
N ILE A 81 -59.67 -12.25 20.16
CA ILE A 81 -59.22 -11.02 20.82
C ILE A 81 -57.69 -11.01 20.79
N ASN A 82 -57.09 -9.99 20.17
CA ASN A 82 -55.64 -9.92 19.90
C ASN A 82 -55.11 -11.21 19.24
N GLY A 83 -55.90 -11.81 18.35
CA GLY A 83 -55.52 -13.03 17.65
C GLY A 83 -55.65 -14.34 18.44
N LYS A 84 -56.11 -14.31 19.70
CA LYS A 84 -56.36 -15.51 20.52
C LYS A 84 -57.85 -15.78 20.63
N CYS A 85 -58.24 -17.05 20.50
CA CYS A 85 -59.61 -17.47 20.73
C CYS A 85 -59.94 -17.48 22.22
N VAL A 86 -60.91 -16.65 22.60
CA VAL A 86 -61.37 -16.51 23.98
C VAL A 86 -62.88 -16.73 24.04
N ALA A 87 -63.37 -17.33 25.11
CA ALA A 87 -64.79 -17.56 25.32
C ALA A 87 -65.60 -16.24 25.29
N TYR A 88 -66.79 -16.27 24.71
CA TYR A 88 -67.66 -15.09 24.51
C TYR A 88 -68.01 -14.34 25.82
N ASN A 89 -67.95 -15.02 26.95
CA ASN A 89 -68.22 -14.50 28.29
C ASN A 89 -66.95 -14.12 29.07
N ASN A 90 -65.77 -14.10 28.43
CA ASN A 90 -64.51 -13.72 29.06
C ASN A 90 -64.38 -12.19 29.17
N ASP A 91 -63.77 -11.70 30.24
CA ASP A 91 -63.55 -10.26 30.48
C ASP A 91 -62.77 -9.56 29.35
N LEU A 92 -61.90 -10.27 28.64
CA LEU A 92 -61.16 -9.75 27.49
C LEU A 92 -62.10 -9.36 26.33
N VAL A 93 -63.21 -10.09 26.14
CA VAL A 93 -64.23 -9.79 25.12
C VAL A 93 -64.93 -8.47 25.45
N THR A 94 -65.30 -8.28 26.72
CA THR A 94 -65.92 -7.05 27.22
C THR A 94 -64.95 -5.87 27.17
N THR A 95 -63.67 -6.09 27.48
CA THR A 95 -62.60 -5.09 27.44
C THR A 95 -62.33 -4.59 26.01
N ALA A 96 -62.38 -5.51 25.04
CA ALA A 96 -62.26 -5.18 23.63
C ALA A 96 -63.57 -4.63 23.02
N GLY A 97 -64.71 -4.85 23.70
CA GLY A 97 -66.03 -4.47 23.23
C GLY A 97 -66.50 -5.26 22.01
N CYS A 98 -66.11 -6.52 21.90
CA CYS A 98 -66.46 -7.38 20.77
C CYS A 98 -67.97 -7.68 20.77
N THR A 99 -68.64 -7.32 19.67
CA THR A 99 -70.08 -7.53 19.46
C THR A 99 -70.32 -8.04 18.04
N LYS A 100 -71.54 -8.51 17.74
CA LYS A 100 -71.97 -8.85 16.39
C LYS A 100 -72.11 -7.58 15.53
N ASN A 101 -72.20 -7.73 14.20
CA ASN A 101 -72.32 -6.60 13.26
C ASN A 101 -73.46 -5.63 13.63
N ASN A 102 -74.59 -6.16 14.08
CA ASN A 102 -75.77 -5.38 14.47
C ASN A 102 -75.62 -4.68 15.84
N GLY A 103 -74.65 -5.04 16.68
CA GLY A 103 -74.49 -4.49 18.04
C GLY A 103 -74.92 -5.37 19.17
N ASP A 104 -75.51 -6.52 18.86
CA ASP A 104 -75.85 -7.46 19.90
C ASP A 104 -74.56 -8.08 20.49
N PRO A 105 -74.59 -8.46 21.78
CA PRO A 105 -73.53 -9.24 22.39
C PRO A 105 -73.22 -10.50 21.57
N VAL A 106 -71.94 -10.88 21.52
CA VAL A 106 -71.54 -12.21 21.05
C VAL A 106 -72.10 -13.28 21.99
N ASP A 107 -72.36 -14.46 21.46
CA ASP A 107 -73.03 -15.55 22.17
C ASP A 107 -72.40 -16.91 21.88
N ALA A 108 -73.01 -17.99 22.38
CA ALA A 108 -72.55 -19.36 22.22
C ALA A 108 -72.47 -19.87 20.77
N SER A 109 -73.02 -19.14 19.79
CA SER A 109 -72.91 -19.46 18.36
C SER A 109 -71.80 -18.68 17.64
N SER A 110 -71.28 -17.64 18.29
CA SER A 110 -70.33 -16.71 17.68
C SER A 110 -68.94 -17.36 17.55
N THR A 111 -68.27 -17.10 16.42
CA THR A 111 -66.89 -17.56 16.15
C THR A 111 -65.93 -16.41 15.80
N THR A 112 -66.49 -15.21 15.63
CA THR A 112 -65.81 -13.97 15.25
C THR A 112 -66.46 -12.77 15.93
N CYS A 113 -65.71 -11.67 16.00
CA CYS A 113 -66.21 -10.33 16.29
C CYS A 113 -66.72 -9.67 15.02
N GLY A 114 -67.88 -9.01 15.12
CA GLY A 114 -68.45 -8.21 14.04
C GLY A 114 -68.11 -6.72 14.13
N LYS A 115 -67.87 -6.22 15.34
CA LYS A 115 -67.34 -4.87 15.60
C LYS A 115 -66.77 -4.77 17.01
N CYS A 116 -65.89 -3.78 17.22
CA CYS A 116 -65.27 -3.48 18.50
C CYS A 116 -65.80 -2.14 19.00
N THR A 117 -66.40 -2.11 20.19
CA THR A 117 -67.10 -0.93 20.72
C THR A 117 -66.27 -0.14 21.73
N LYS A 118 -65.06 -0.60 22.04
CA LYS A 118 -64.17 0.07 23.00
C LYS A 118 -63.07 0.85 22.28
N THR A 119 -62.74 2.01 22.83
CA THR A 119 -61.66 2.87 22.34
C THR A 119 -60.32 2.16 22.51
N GLY A 120 -59.40 2.37 21.57
CA GLY A 120 -58.12 1.67 21.55
C GLY A 120 -58.18 0.25 20.96
N TYR A 121 -59.35 -0.21 20.53
CA TYR A 121 -59.53 -1.44 19.76
C TYR A 121 -60.08 -1.15 18.37
N PHE A 122 -59.64 -1.93 17.39
CA PHE A 122 -60.13 -1.89 16.02
C PHE A 122 -60.45 -3.29 15.50
N LEU A 123 -61.36 -3.36 14.52
CA LEU A 123 -61.72 -4.60 13.85
C LEU A 123 -60.71 -4.93 12.76
N HIS A 124 -60.24 -6.18 12.73
CA HIS A 124 -59.44 -6.72 11.64
C HIS A 124 -59.71 -8.22 11.49
N LYS A 125 -60.06 -8.68 10.28
CA LYS A 125 -60.33 -10.08 9.93
C LYS A 125 -61.20 -10.81 10.95
N GLY A 126 -62.27 -10.16 11.43
CA GLY A 126 -63.22 -10.77 12.39
C GLY A 126 -62.73 -10.86 13.84
N GLY A 127 -61.66 -10.15 14.22
CA GLY A 127 -61.20 -10.05 15.61
C GLY A 127 -61.03 -8.61 16.08
N CYS A 128 -61.03 -8.41 17.40
CA CYS A 128 -60.75 -7.10 18.00
C CYS A 128 -59.29 -7.03 18.49
N TYR A 129 -58.56 -6.05 17.98
CA TYR A 129 -57.12 -5.88 18.20
C TYR A 129 -56.84 -4.58 18.95
N ALA A 130 -56.04 -4.65 20.00
CA ALA A 130 -55.60 -3.51 20.78
C ALA A 130 -54.52 -2.73 20.00
N GLN A 131 -54.74 -1.44 19.76
CA GLN A 131 -53.81 -0.59 19.00
C GLN A 131 -52.48 -0.36 19.72
N ALA A 132 -52.47 -0.42 21.06
CA ALA A 132 -51.28 -0.10 21.85
C ALA A 132 -50.26 -1.26 21.95
N THR A 133 -50.64 -2.49 21.58
CA THR A 133 -49.81 -3.68 21.79
C THR A 133 -49.81 -4.59 20.57
N ALA A 134 -48.71 -5.30 20.33
CA ALA A 134 -48.69 -6.35 19.32
C ALA A 134 -49.74 -7.43 19.65
N PRO A 135 -50.43 -7.99 18.65
CA PRO A 135 -50.25 -7.76 17.21
C PRO A 135 -50.96 -6.50 16.66
N GLY A 136 -51.86 -5.85 17.41
CA GLY A 136 -52.65 -4.74 16.86
C GLY A 136 -51.84 -3.48 16.53
N SER A 137 -50.77 -3.19 17.28
CA SER A 137 -49.89 -2.04 17.02
C SER A 137 -49.08 -2.14 15.72
N THR A 138 -48.96 -3.34 15.13
CA THR A 138 -48.28 -3.55 13.84
C THR A 138 -49.20 -3.31 12.64
N ILE A 139 -50.51 -3.22 12.87
CA ILE A 139 -51.53 -2.92 11.84
C ILE A 139 -51.98 -1.47 11.96
N CYS A 140 -52.28 -1.03 13.17
CA CYS A 140 -52.89 0.27 13.43
C CYS A 140 -51.90 1.22 14.10
N LYS A 141 -51.58 2.34 13.44
CA LYS A 141 -50.74 3.40 13.99
C LYS A 141 -51.54 4.34 14.89
N THR A 142 -52.75 4.70 14.47
CA THR A 142 -53.61 5.64 15.22
C THR A 142 -55.05 5.14 15.22
N ALA A 143 -55.60 4.92 16.41
CA ALA A 143 -57.01 4.57 16.57
C ALA A 143 -57.91 5.75 16.16
N GLY A 144 -59.06 5.46 15.56
CA GLY A 144 -60.05 6.46 15.17
C GLY A 144 -60.86 6.99 16.36
N SER A 145 -61.50 8.14 16.14
CA SER A 145 -62.42 8.74 17.12
C SER A 145 -63.67 7.89 17.34
N THR A 146 -64.06 7.11 16.33
CA THR A 146 -65.11 6.09 16.45
C THR A 146 -64.48 4.79 16.91
N ALA A 147 -65.02 4.20 17.98
CA ALA A 147 -64.55 2.91 18.48
C ALA A 147 -64.63 1.81 17.39
N GLY A 148 -63.64 0.93 17.36
CA GLY A 148 -63.57 -0.15 16.39
C GLY A 148 -62.89 0.21 15.06
N ILE A 149 -62.47 1.47 14.89
CA ILE A 149 -61.85 1.95 13.66
C ILE A 149 -60.37 2.28 13.88
N CYS A 150 -59.53 1.92 12.91
CA CYS A 150 -58.19 2.46 12.78
C CYS A 150 -58.15 3.60 11.76
N GLU A 151 -57.66 4.77 12.17
CA GLU A 151 -57.66 5.96 11.32
C GLU A 151 -56.38 6.08 10.47
N VAL A 152 -55.25 5.66 11.03
CA VAL A 152 -53.95 5.62 10.33
C VAL A 152 -53.38 4.21 10.44
N CYS A 153 -53.20 3.57 9.30
CA CYS A 153 -52.60 2.24 9.22
C CYS A 153 -51.08 2.31 9.28
N GLN A 154 -50.44 1.22 9.72
CA GLN A 154 -48.99 1.07 9.67
C GLN A 154 -48.50 0.82 8.25
N ALA A 155 -47.19 1.00 8.03
CA ALA A 155 -46.55 0.62 6.77
C ALA A 155 -46.82 -0.85 6.44
N GLY A 156 -47.10 -1.15 5.17
CA GLY A 156 -47.59 -2.47 4.74
C GLY A 156 -49.10 -2.61 4.69
N TYR A 157 -49.85 -1.62 5.20
CA TYR A 157 -51.31 -1.58 5.13
C TYR A 157 -51.78 -0.25 4.56
N PHE A 158 -52.88 -0.29 3.81
CA PHE A 158 -53.59 0.90 3.37
C PHE A 158 -54.92 1.03 4.13
N LYS A 159 -55.37 2.27 4.32
CA LYS A 159 -56.67 2.56 4.92
C LYS A 159 -57.79 2.12 3.97
N ASN A 160 -58.68 1.26 4.45
CA ASN A 160 -59.89 0.89 3.73
C ASN A 160 -60.73 2.16 3.47
N PRO A 161 -61.00 2.55 2.21
CA PRO A 161 -61.73 3.78 1.91
C PRO A 161 -63.14 3.83 2.51
N ALA A 162 -63.79 2.69 2.76
CA ALA A 162 -65.08 2.65 3.45
C ALA A 162 -64.97 3.01 4.94
N ASN A 163 -63.86 2.60 5.58
CA ASN A 163 -63.52 2.87 6.98
C ASN A 163 -64.70 2.85 7.97
N VAL A 164 -65.45 1.74 8.01
CA VAL A 164 -66.60 1.57 8.93
C VAL A 164 -66.28 0.57 10.05
N ALA A 165 -66.95 0.70 11.20
CA ALA A 165 -66.70 -0.11 12.40
C ALA A 165 -67.02 -1.61 12.25
N THR A 166 -67.69 -2.01 11.18
CA THR A 166 -68.09 -3.40 10.87
C THR A 166 -67.24 -4.05 9.77
N SER A 167 -66.12 -3.43 9.40
CA SER A 167 -65.19 -3.94 8.40
C SER A 167 -63.75 -3.62 8.80
N ASP A 168 -62.77 -4.33 8.23
CA ASP A 168 -61.37 -4.05 8.53
C ASP A 168 -61.01 -2.63 8.11
N SER A 169 -60.45 -1.86 9.04
CA SER A 169 -60.01 -0.48 8.75
C SER A 169 -58.71 -0.45 7.95
N CYS A 170 -57.84 -1.43 8.14
CA CYS A 170 -56.53 -1.53 7.49
C CYS A 170 -56.44 -2.84 6.72
N ILE A 171 -56.14 -2.73 5.43
CA ILE A 171 -56.02 -3.85 4.50
C ILE A 171 -54.56 -3.97 4.11
N ALA A 172 -53.99 -5.18 4.18
CA ALA A 172 -52.59 -5.38 3.84
C ALA A 172 -52.36 -5.11 2.35
N CYS A 173 -51.23 -4.49 2.01
CA CYS A 173 -50.88 -4.20 0.61
C CYS A 173 -50.79 -5.46 -0.24
N GLY A 174 -50.44 -6.60 0.36
CA GLY A 174 -50.38 -7.92 -0.28
C GLY A 174 -51.70 -8.70 -0.33
N ASP A 175 -52.79 -8.21 0.28
CA ASP A 175 -54.04 -8.97 0.42
C ASP A 175 -54.88 -8.92 -0.86
N THR A 176 -54.75 -9.94 -1.70
CA THR A 176 -55.50 -10.06 -2.97
C THR A 176 -56.97 -10.46 -2.79
N THR A 177 -57.37 -10.90 -1.59
CA THR A 177 -58.78 -11.21 -1.27
C THR A 177 -59.52 -9.92 -0.93
N GLY A 178 -58.91 -9.08 -0.09
CA GLY A 178 -59.45 -7.79 0.29
C GLY A 178 -60.66 -7.86 1.23
N VAL A 179 -61.44 -6.78 1.23
CA VAL A 179 -62.62 -6.58 2.09
C VAL A 179 -63.75 -5.97 1.26
N THR A 180 -64.90 -6.64 1.26
CA THR A 180 -66.11 -6.15 0.57
C THR A 180 -67.00 -5.35 1.51
N VAL A 181 -67.26 -4.09 1.18
CA VAL A 181 -68.18 -3.20 1.89
C VAL A 181 -69.16 -2.58 0.90
N SER A 182 -70.46 -2.74 1.12
CA SER A 182 -71.52 -2.15 0.29
C SER A 182 -71.41 -2.48 -1.21
N GLY A 183 -70.94 -3.68 -1.55
CA GLY A 183 -70.76 -4.14 -2.94
C GLY A 183 -69.38 -3.82 -3.54
N ALA A 184 -68.57 -3.00 -2.87
CA ALA A 184 -67.21 -2.63 -3.28
C ALA A 184 -66.15 -3.48 -2.56
N THR A 185 -65.19 -4.07 -3.27
CA THR A 185 -64.13 -4.95 -2.73
C THR A 185 -62.74 -4.32 -2.79
N TYR A 186 -62.30 -3.74 -1.68
CA TYR A 186 -60.99 -3.13 -1.56
C TYR A 186 -59.91 -4.17 -1.31
N LYS A 187 -58.93 -4.27 -2.21
CA LYS A 187 -57.85 -5.29 -2.13
C LYS A 187 -56.48 -4.74 -2.49
N GLY A 188 -55.45 -5.44 -2.06
CA GLY A 188 -54.05 -5.20 -2.38
C GLY A 188 -53.59 -5.86 -3.69
N VAL A 189 -52.29 -5.81 -3.91
CA VAL A 189 -51.56 -6.41 -5.04
C VAL A 189 -50.63 -7.50 -4.49
N LEU A 190 -50.64 -8.69 -5.11
CA LEU A 190 -49.77 -9.79 -4.68
C LEU A 190 -48.30 -9.33 -4.62
N ASN A 191 -47.58 -9.74 -3.57
CA ASN A 191 -46.17 -9.37 -3.35
C ASN A 191 -45.89 -7.86 -3.19
N CYS A 192 -46.91 -7.06 -2.88
CA CYS A 192 -46.73 -5.65 -2.61
C CYS A 192 -46.42 -5.38 -1.14
N ALA A 193 -45.29 -4.72 -0.86
CA ALA A 193 -44.87 -4.34 0.48
C ALA A 193 -45.39 -2.96 0.90
N VAL A 194 -45.45 -1.99 -0.03
CA VAL A 194 -45.95 -0.64 0.22
C VAL A 194 -46.89 -0.24 -0.89
N CYS A 195 -48.05 0.32 -0.53
CA CYS A 195 -49.09 0.68 -1.46
C CYS A 195 -49.84 1.93 -1.02
N THR A 196 -50.57 2.53 -1.95
CA THR A 196 -51.49 3.65 -1.72
C THR A 196 -52.94 3.18 -1.87
N ALA A 197 -53.83 3.72 -1.03
CA ALA A 197 -55.24 3.33 -1.00
C ALA A 197 -55.95 3.70 -2.32
N PRO A 198 -56.86 2.85 -2.83
CA PRO A 198 -57.68 3.17 -3.98
C PRO A 198 -58.71 4.27 -3.66
N GLN A 199 -59.27 4.90 -4.71
CA GLN A 199 -60.36 5.87 -4.53
C GLN A 199 -61.68 5.18 -4.19
N ALA A 200 -62.46 5.78 -3.29
CA ALA A 200 -63.80 5.30 -2.95
C ALA A 200 -64.78 5.47 -4.13
N GLY A 201 -65.49 4.40 -4.50
CA GLY A 201 -66.58 4.44 -5.49
C GLY A 201 -66.16 4.47 -6.97
N GLY A 202 -64.88 4.22 -7.28
CA GLY A 202 -64.36 4.13 -8.66
C GLY A 202 -64.41 2.72 -9.25
N SER A 203 -64.23 2.61 -10.57
CA SER A 203 -64.07 1.32 -11.28
C SER A 203 -62.65 0.78 -11.11
N GLY A 204 -62.32 0.24 -9.93
CA GLY A 204 -61.01 -0.34 -9.65
C GLY A 204 -60.62 -0.22 -8.18
N GLU A 205 -61.07 -1.16 -7.35
CA GLU A 205 -60.89 -1.14 -5.89
C GLU A 205 -59.55 -1.78 -5.46
N VAL A 206 -58.52 -1.67 -6.31
CA VAL A 206 -57.20 -2.27 -6.08
C VAL A 206 -56.21 -1.18 -5.68
N ALA A 207 -55.49 -1.39 -4.58
CA ALA A 207 -54.43 -0.49 -4.13
C ALA A 207 -53.31 -0.38 -5.18
N THR A 208 -52.71 0.80 -5.31
CA THR A 208 -51.55 1.00 -6.21
C THR A 208 -50.28 0.64 -5.46
N CYS A 209 -49.54 -0.36 -5.94
CA CYS A 209 -48.28 -0.76 -5.34
C CYS A 209 -47.18 0.26 -5.66
N THR A 210 -46.44 0.70 -4.65
CA THR A 210 -45.31 1.63 -4.78
C THR A 210 -43.97 1.00 -4.43
N ALA A 211 -43.97 -0.13 -3.70
CA ALA A 211 -42.79 -0.94 -3.47
C ALA A 211 -43.17 -2.42 -3.30
N CYS A 212 -42.42 -3.29 -3.96
CA CYS A 212 -42.59 -4.74 -3.85
C CYS A 212 -41.89 -5.29 -2.60
N VAL A 213 -42.25 -6.51 -2.22
CA VAL A 213 -41.47 -7.28 -1.24
C VAL A 213 -40.09 -7.62 -1.81
N ASP A 214 -39.15 -7.92 -0.92
CA ASP A 214 -37.79 -8.35 -1.29
C ASP A 214 -37.84 -9.48 -2.35
N GLY A 215 -36.97 -9.36 -3.35
CA GLY A 215 -36.86 -10.31 -4.46
C GLY A 215 -37.89 -10.11 -5.57
N LYS A 216 -38.80 -9.14 -5.49
CA LYS A 216 -39.78 -8.84 -6.54
C LYS A 216 -39.63 -7.41 -7.07
N TYR A 217 -40.01 -7.19 -8.33
CA TYR A 217 -40.01 -5.85 -8.93
C TYR A 217 -41.10 -5.71 -10.02
N GLY A 218 -41.24 -4.46 -10.52
CA GLY A 218 -42.22 -4.06 -11.52
C GLY A 218 -43.56 -3.60 -10.92
N ASP A 219 -44.40 -2.95 -11.73
CA ASP A 219 -45.65 -2.30 -11.28
C ASP A 219 -46.64 -3.25 -10.59
N THR A 220 -46.58 -4.54 -10.92
CA THR A 220 -47.44 -5.60 -10.37
C THR A 220 -46.72 -6.53 -9.40
N CYS A 221 -45.42 -6.30 -9.12
CA CYS A 221 -44.58 -7.17 -8.29
C CYS A 221 -44.60 -8.67 -8.70
N ALA A 222 -44.82 -8.92 -9.99
CA ALA A 222 -44.92 -10.27 -10.53
C ALA A 222 -43.56 -10.86 -10.90
N THR A 223 -42.56 -10.02 -11.18
CA THR A 223 -41.26 -10.46 -11.71
C THR A 223 -40.24 -10.63 -10.59
N ASP A 224 -39.46 -11.69 -10.67
CA ASP A 224 -38.38 -11.99 -9.73
C ASP A 224 -37.12 -11.20 -10.05
N CYS A 225 -36.48 -10.69 -9.00
CA CYS A 225 -35.11 -10.20 -9.07
C CYS A 225 -34.14 -11.35 -9.35
N ASN A 226 -32.92 -11.01 -9.77
CA ASN A 226 -31.84 -11.99 -9.79
C ASN A 226 -31.65 -12.62 -8.40
N SER A 227 -31.25 -13.89 -8.38
CA SER A 227 -31.06 -14.66 -7.14
C SER A 227 -29.99 -14.09 -6.21
N SER A 228 -29.14 -13.17 -6.65
CA SER A 228 -28.18 -12.44 -5.80
C SER A 228 -28.73 -11.12 -5.23
N CYS A 229 -29.79 -10.56 -5.81
CA CYS A 229 -30.37 -9.31 -5.33
C CYS A 229 -31.35 -9.58 -4.17
N LYS A 230 -31.34 -8.68 -3.19
CA LYS A 230 -32.43 -8.50 -2.23
C LYS A 230 -33.51 -7.58 -2.79
N SER A 231 -33.13 -6.49 -3.44
CA SER A 231 -34.04 -5.59 -4.17
C SER A 231 -33.45 -5.25 -5.56
N CYS A 232 -34.29 -4.97 -6.53
CA CYS A 232 -33.89 -4.66 -7.90
C CYS A 232 -34.94 -3.78 -8.61
N THR A 233 -34.54 -3.13 -9.70
CA THR A 233 -35.42 -2.34 -10.58
C THR A 233 -35.57 -2.94 -11.98
N GLY A 234 -34.90 -4.05 -12.26
CA GLY A 234 -34.87 -4.68 -13.57
C GLY A 234 -34.40 -6.12 -13.54
N VAL A 235 -34.32 -6.73 -14.73
CA VAL A 235 -33.77 -8.09 -14.91
C VAL A 235 -32.25 -8.09 -14.88
N GLY A 236 -31.67 -9.21 -14.46
CA GLY A 236 -30.23 -9.46 -14.54
C GLY A 236 -29.46 -9.07 -13.29
N THR A 237 -28.16 -9.34 -13.30
CA THR A 237 -27.26 -9.18 -12.16
C THR A 237 -26.91 -7.72 -11.87
N ALA A 238 -26.89 -6.85 -12.89
CA ALA A 238 -26.53 -5.43 -12.76
C ALA A 238 -27.72 -4.51 -12.39
N ALA A 239 -28.91 -5.08 -12.21
CA ALA A 239 -30.13 -4.36 -11.87
C ALA A 239 -30.43 -4.37 -10.36
N CYS A 240 -29.53 -4.88 -9.53
CA CYS A 240 -29.72 -4.90 -8.09
C CYS A 240 -29.65 -3.48 -7.52
N THR A 241 -30.39 -3.22 -6.44
CA THR A 241 -30.30 -2.01 -5.61
C THR A 241 -29.90 -2.33 -4.17
N SER A 242 -29.96 -3.60 -3.77
CA SER A 242 -29.40 -4.12 -2.53
C SER A 242 -29.16 -5.63 -2.64
N CYS A 243 -28.28 -6.15 -1.79
CA CYS A 243 -27.78 -7.52 -1.89
C CYS A 243 -28.23 -8.42 -0.73
N LYS A 244 -28.17 -9.73 -0.95
CA LYS A 244 -28.39 -10.78 0.07
C LYS A 244 -27.26 -11.79 0.05
N ASP A 245 -27.17 -12.58 1.12
CA ASP A 245 -26.21 -13.69 1.19
C ASP A 245 -26.42 -14.71 0.06
N PRO A 246 -25.33 -15.32 -0.45
CA PRO A 246 -23.94 -15.23 0.01
C PRO A 246 -23.12 -14.09 -0.63
N SER A 247 -23.73 -13.20 -1.41
CA SER A 247 -23.06 -12.10 -2.12
C SER A 247 -23.51 -10.74 -1.58
N PRO A 248 -23.16 -10.39 -0.33
CA PRO A 248 -23.79 -9.27 0.37
C PRO A 248 -23.24 -7.89 -0.03
N TYR A 249 -22.14 -7.81 -0.79
CA TYR A 249 -21.52 -6.54 -1.14
C TYR A 249 -22.10 -5.98 -2.44
N PHE A 250 -22.61 -4.75 -2.36
CA PHE A 250 -23.13 -4.02 -3.51
C PHE A 250 -22.03 -3.26 -4.24
N LYS A 251 -21.82 -3.59 -5.52
CA LYS A 251 -20.90 -2.91 -6.43
C LYS A 251 -21.71 -2.02 -7.38
N LYS A 252 -21.82 -0.74 -7.03
CA LYS A 252 -22.59 0.27 -7.79
C LYS A 252 -22.00 0.46 -9.20
N GLY A 253 -22.85 0.49 -10.22
CA GLY A 253 -22.48 0.85 -11.59
C GLY A 253 -22.59 2.37 -11.84
N ASP A 254 -22.76 2.78 -13.09
CA ASP A 254 -22.88 4.19 -13.51
C ASP A 254 -24.24 4.84 -13.16
N GLY A 255 -24.94 4.36 -12.13
CA GLY A 255 -26.26 4.83 -11.71
C GLY A 255 -26.70 4.18 -10.41
N GLU A 256 -28.01 4.19 -10.12
CA GLU A 256 -28.54 3.67 -8.84
C GLU A 256 -28.60 2.13 -8.75
N THR A 257 -28.22 1.42 -9.81
CA THR A 257 -28.15 -0.04 -9.84
C THR A 257 -26.71 -0.55 -9.91
N GLY A 258 -26.53 -1.82 -9.56
CA GLY A 258 -25.23 -2.46 -9.52
C GLY A 258 -25.32 -3.96 -9.40
N GLU A 259 -24.18 -4.58 -9.17
CA GLU A 259 -24.02 -6.02 -9.01
C GLU A 259 -23.82 -6.40 -7.54
N CYS A 260 -24.26 -7.60 -7.18
CA CYS A 260 -24.02 -8.18 -5.87
C CYS A 260 -22.89 -9.19 -5.95
N VAL A 261 -21.85 -8.99 -5.15
CA VAL A 261 -20.62 -9.80 -5.18
C VAL A 261 -20.22 -10.26 -3.78
N ALA A 262 -19.32 -11.25 -3.70
CA ALA A 262 -18.74 -11.64 -2.42
C ALA A 262 -17.66 -10.63 -1.98
N GLU A 263 -17.29 -10.65 -0.70
CA GLU A 263 -16.27 -9.75 -0.14
C GLU A 263 -14.95 -9.78 -0.91
N ALA A 264 -14.50 -11.00 -1.24
CA ALA A 264 -13.24 -11.23 -1.94
C ALA A 264 -13.24 -10.66 -3.37
N ASP A 265 -14.41 -10.39 -3.95
CA ASP A 265 -14.57 -9.84 -5.29
C ASP A 265 -14.51 -8.30 -5.32
N CYS A 266 -14.56 -7.65 -4.14
CA CYS A 266 -14.21 -6.23 -4.00
C CYS A 266 -12.67 -6.08 -4.03
N ASN A 267 -12.07 -6.34 -5.19
CA ASN A 267 -10.62 -6.26 -5.39
C ASN A 267 -10.24 -5.41 -6.63
N GLY A 268 -8.94 -5.17 -6.81
CA GLY A 268 -8.41 -4.39 -7.93
C GLY A 268 -8.71 -2.91 -7.74
N SER A 269 -9.70 -2.37 -8.47
CA SER A 269 -10.13 -0.98 -8.37
C SER A 269 -11.13 -0.70 -7.26
N TYR A 270 -11.48 -1.71 -6.47
CA TYR A 270 -12.43 -1.62 -5.36
C TYR A 270 -11.89 -2.32 -4.11
N PHE A 271 -12.42 -1.95 -2.94
CA PHE A 271 -12.22 -2.64 -1.67
C PHE A 271 -13.55 -2.82 -0.93
N PRO A 272 -13.70 -3.83 -0.05
CA PRO A 272 -14.94 -4.04 0.70
C PRO A 272 -15.05 -3.05 1.86
N ASN A 273 -16.25 -2.49 2.05
CA ASN A 273 -16.61 -1.66 3.20
C ASN A 273 -17.98 -2.10 3.74
N ASP A 274 -18.08 -2.33 5.04
CA ASP A 274 -19.26 -2.89 5.70
C ASP A 274 -20.31 -1.85 6.13
N ASP A 275 -19.99 -0.56 6.13
CA ASP A 275 -20.80 0.46 6.82
C ASP A 275 -21.02 1.74 6.00
N VAL A 276 -21.09 1.63 4.67
CA VAL A 276 -21.44 2.77 3.83
C VAL A 276 -22.96 2.95 3.85
N ASP A 277 -23.42 3.96 4.58
CA ASP A 277 -24.84 4.23 4.88
C ASP A 277 -25.55 3.02 5.52
N GLY A 278 -24.85 2.28 6.38
CA GLY A 278 -25.35 1.05 7.01
C GLY A 278 -25.50 -0.13 6.04
N LYS A 279 -24.75 -0.13 4.92
CA LYS A 279 -24.77 -1.18 3.90
C LYS A 279 -23.35 -1.64 3.54
N LYS A 280 -23.23 -2.92 3.19
CA LYS A 280 -22.01 -3.52 2.64
C LYS A 280 -21.84 -3.17 1.16
N GLN A 281 -20.72 -2.55 0.81
CA GLN A 281 -20.46 -2.04 -0.54
C GLN A 281 -19.01 -2.30 -0.99
N CYS A 282 -18.81 -2.50 -2.29
CA CYS A 282 -17.49 -2.39 -2.89
C CYS A 282 -17.22 -0.92 -3.23
N ILE A 283 -16.25 -0.31 -2.55
CA ILE A 283 -15.94 1.11 -2.69
C ILE A 283 -14.75 1.30 -3.65
N PRO A 284 -14.82 2.25 -4.60
CA PRO A 284 -13.70 2.57 -5.45
C PRO A 284 -12.45 2.96 -4.65
N CYS A 285 -11.27 2.49 -5.04
CA CYS A 285 -10.02 2.78 -4.32
C CYS A 285 -9.74 4.28 -4.15
N GLY A 286 -10.22 5.12 -5.07
CA GLY A 286 -10.04 6.57 -5.07
C GLY A 286 -11.04 7.35 -4.22
N ASP A 287 -12.04 6.68 -3.64
CA ASP A 287 -13.12 7.34 -2.91
C ASP A 287 -12.71 7.65 -1.47
N SER A 288 -12.09 8.81 -1.28
CA SER A 288 -11.65 9.28 0.03
C SER A 288 -12.79 9.52 1.03
N ALA A 289 -14.04 9.70 0.57
CA ALA A 289 -15.17 9.92 1.47
C ALA A 289 -15.57 8.64 2.22
N HIS A 290 -15.29 7.48 1.62
CA HIS A 290 -15.67 6.17 2.15
C HIS A 290 -14.47 5.28 2.50
N GLY A 291 -13.31 5.89 2.80
CA GLY A 291 -12.10 5.20 3.28
C GLY A 291 -11.08 4.82 2.21
N GLY A 292 -11.28 5.24 0.96
CA GLY A 292 -10.31 5.11 -0.12
C GLY A 292 -9.13 6.08 -0.01
N ILE A 293 -8.16 5.92 -0.90
CA ILE A 293 -6.95 6.74 -1.02
C ILE A 293 -7.13 7.68 -2.21
N ASP A 294 -7.12 8.99 -1.95
CA ASP A 294 -7.27 9.99 -3.03
C ASP A 294 -6.25 9.79 -4.15
N GLY A 295 -6.73 9.84 -5.39
CA GLY A 295 -5.93 9.57 -6.59
C GLY A 295 -5.50 8.11 -6.76
N CYS A 296 -6.04 7.15 -6.01
CA CYS A 296 -5.73 5.73 -6.20
C CYS A 296 -6.71 5.05 -7.15
N THR A 297 -6.21 4.24 -8.10
CA THR A 297 -7.04 3.47 -9.05
C THR A 297 -7.00 1.97 -8.81
N THR A 298 -5.96 1.47 -8.15
CA THR A 298 -5.84 0.06 -7.75
C THR A 298 -5.30 -0.02 -6.33
N CYS A 299 -6.00 -0.75 -5.48
CA CYS A 299 -5.68 -0.89 -4.08
C CYS A 299 -5.72 -2.35 -3.62
N ALA A 300 -5.00 -2.62 -2.53
CA ALA A 300 -5.00 -3.88 -1.83
C ALA A 300 -5.51 -3.64 -0.41
N PHE A 301 -6.55 -4.39 -0.05
CA PHE A 301 -7.18 -4.34 1.27
C PHE A 301 -6.81 -5.59 2.07
N SER A 302 -6.56 -5.40 3.36
CA SER A 302 -6.31 -6.48 4.30
C SER A 302 -6.89 -6.12 5.66
N GLN A 303 -7.61 -7.06 6.28
CA GLN A 303 -8.02 -6.97 7.67
C GLN A 303 -7.31 -8.04 8.49
N VAL A 304 -6.57 -7.60 9.51
CA VAL A 304 -5.94 -8.50 10.49
C VAL A 304 -6.42 -8.08 11.86
N SER A 305 -7.06 -8.99 12.60
CA SER A 305 -7.53 -8.75 13.97
C SER A 305 -8.42 -7.50 14.12
N GLY A 306 -9.28 -7.22 13.14
CA GLY A 306 -10.18 -6.06 13.14
C GLY A 306 -9.52 -4.74 12.72
N GLN A 307 -8.22 -4.74 12.41
CA GLN A 307 -7.53 -3.58 11.87
C GLN A 307 -7.50 -3.66 10.34
N SER A 308 -8.16 -2.68 9.70
CA SER A 308 -8.17 -2.54 8.24
C SER A 308 -6.96 -1.78 7.76
N THR A 309 -6.34 -2.29 6.71
CA THR A 309 -5.24 -1.63 5.99
C THR A 309 -5.58 -1.58 4.52
N LEU A 310 -5.42 -0.40 3.93
CA LEU A 310 -5.61 -0.16 2.50
C LEU A 310 -4.31 0.42 1.95
N THR A 311 -3.79 -0.19 0.88
CA THR A 311 -2.58 0.28 0.20
C THR A 311 -2.85 0.47 -1.28
N CYS A 312 -2.28 1.50 -1.86
CA CYS A 312 -2.39 1.85 -3.26
C CYS A 312 -1.20 1.29 -4.05
N SER A 313 -1.47 0.65 -5.18
CA SER A 313 -0.44 0.17 -6.10
C SER A 313 -0.40 0.95 -7.42
N VAL A 314 -1.52 1.57 -7.82
CA VAL A 314 -1.61 2.38 -9.03
C VAL A 314 -2.31 3.70 -8.70
N CYS A 315 -1.64 4.80 -9.03
CA CYS A 315 -2.14 6.15 -8.83
C CYS A 315 -2.58 6.77 -10.16
N THR A 316 -3.51 7.73 -10.09
CA THR A 316 -3.92 8.61 -11.17
C THR A 316 -3.72 10.07 -10.76
N PRO A 317 -3.24 10.94 -11.67
CA PRO A 317 -2.69 10.63 -13.00
C PRO A 317 -1.36 9.85 -12.91
N ASP A 318 -0.88 9.30 -14.03
CA ASP A 318 0.36 8.49 -14.09
C ASP A 318 1.64 9.24 -13.67
N THR A 319 1.57 10.56 -13.49
CA THR A 319 2.64 11.39 -12.90
C THR A 319 2.74 11.24 -11.38
N LYS A 320 1.75 10.62 -10.75
CA LYS A 320 1.78 10.25 -9.34
C LYS A 320 2.23 8.80 -9.14
N LYS A 321 2.81 8.53 -7.99
CA LYS A 321 3.21 7.19 -7.54
C LYS A 321 2.80 6.99 -6.08
N PRO A 322 2.57 5.74 -5.64
CA PRO A 322 2.36 5.46 -4.23
C PRO A 322 3.56 5.92 -3.41
N ASN A 323 3.31 6.38 -2.18
CA ASN A 323 4.40 6.57 -1.24
C ASN A 323 4.98 5.23 -0.76
N ALA A 324 6.05 5.25 0.03
CA ALA A 324 6.70 4.04 0.55
C ALA A 324 5.72 3.03 1.19
N ASP A 325 4.78 3.54 1.99
CA ASP A 325 3.76 2.73 2.69
C ASP A 325 2.54 2.39 1.83
N GLY A 326 2.43 2.99 0.63
CA GLY A 326 1.26 2.87 -0.24
C GLY A 326 0.00 3.57 0.28
N THR A 327 0.09 4.41 1.31
CA THR A 327 -1.06 5.08 1.94
C THR A 327 -1.50 6.35 1.23
N LYS A 328 -0.73 6.85 0.26
CA LYS A 328 -1.06 8.04 -0.53
C LYS A 328 -0.40 8.03 -1.90
N CYS A 329 -1.00 8.76 -2.82
CA CYS A 329 -0.45 9.05 -4.14
C CYS A 329 0.23 10.41 -4.16
N VAL A 330 1.54 10.42 -4.40
CA VAL A 330 2.41 11.62 -4.38
C VAL A 330 2.96 11.91 -5.76
N ASP A 331 3.21 13.18 -6.07
CA ASP A 331 3.85 13.56 -7.33
C ASP A 331 5.28 13.02 -7.36
N CYS A 332 5.66 12.38 -8.47
CA CYS A 332 6.99 11.80 -8.59
C CYS A 332 7.56 11.97 -9.99
N ALA A 333 8.59 12.81 -10.10
CA ALA A 333 9.24 13.13 -11.36
C ALA A 333 10.30 12.10 -11.80
N ALA A 334 10.65 11.14 -10.92
CA ALA A 334 11.68 10.15 -11.20
C ALA A 334 11.20 9.13 -12.24
N ALA A 335 11.77 9.19 -13.45
CA ALA A 335 11.50 8.23 -14.51
C ALA A 335 11.89 6.80 -14.07
N GLY A 336 10.99 5.84 -14.31
CA GLY A 336 11.21 4.43 -13.93
C GLY A 336 11.08 4.15 -12.42
N CYS A 337 10.44 5.05 -11.67
CA CYS A 337 10.20 4.90 -10.25
C CYS A 337 8.82 4.30 -9.96
N ALA A 338 8.78 3.27 -9.11
CA ALA A 338 7.56 2.59 -8.69
C ALA A 338 6.94 3.24 -7.45
N LYS A 339 7.76 3.66 -6.47
CA LYS A 339 7.32 4.34 -5.25
C LYS A 339 8.23 5.48 -4.86
N CYS A 340 7.64 6.52 -4.28
CA CYS A 340 8.37 7.72 -3.89
C CYS A 340 8.18 8.04 -2.40
N SER A 341 9.06 8.84 -1.83
CA SER A 341 8.83 9.44 -0.52
C SER A 341 7.74 10.51 -0.63
N ASP A 342 7.33 11.04 0.51
CA ASP A 342 6.32 12.09 0.59
C ASP A 342 6.78 13.39 -0.12
N GLU A 343 8.09 13.57 -0.24
CA GLU A 343 8.76 14.68 -0.93
C GLU A 343 9.00 14.41 -2.43
N GLY A 344 8.51 13.29 -2.96
CA GLY A 344 8.65 12.93 -4.38
C GLY A 344 10.02 12.36 -4.76
N VAL A 345 10.81 11.91 -3.78
CA VAL A 345 12.12 11.27 -3.98
C VAL A 345 11.91 9.78 -4.26
N CYS A 346 12.55 9.20 -5.28
CA CYS A 346 12.35 7.78 -5.56
C CYS A 346 12.93 6.89 -4.45
N VAL A 347 12.11 5.99 -3.92
CA VAL A 347 12.52 5.02 -2.88
C VAL A 347 12.48 3.57 -3.36
N GLU A 348 11.77 3.32 -4.46
CA GLU A 348 11.69 2.00 -5.08
C GLU A 348 11.55 2.17 -6.59
N CYS A 349 12.45 1.57 -7.36
CA CYS A 349 12.37 1.59 -8.81
C CYS A 349 11.44 0.51 -9.34
N ASP A 350 11.00 0.66 -10.59
CA ASP A 350 10.34 -0.42 -11.32
C ASP A 350 11.20 -1.70 -11.29
N SER A 351 10.55 -2.86 -11.35
CA SER A 351 11.19 -4.18 -11.19
C SER A 351 12.36 -4.47 -12.14
N SER A 352 12.48 -3.73 -13.24
CA SER A 352 13.56 -3.84 -14.25
C SER A 352 14.72 -2.86 -14.07
N LYS A 353 14.71 -2.04 -13.01
CA LYS A 353 15.68 -0.97 -12.76
C LYS A 353 16.32 -1.12 -11.38
N TYR A 354 17.41 -0.37 -11.19
CA TYR A 354 18.17 -0.33 -9.94
C TYR A 354 18.14 1.06 -9.34
N LEU A 355 17.84 1.14 -8.04
CA LEU A 355 17.85 2.38 -7.28
C LEU A 355 19.29 2.77 -6.97
N THR A 356 19.67 3.97 -7.42
CA THR A 356 20.97 4.56 -7.10
C THR A 356 20.94 5.26 -5.74
N PRO A 357 22.10 5.47 -5.10
CA PRO A 357 22.17 6.26 -3.86
C PRO A 357 21.65 7.69 -3.97
N THR A 358 21.56 8.23 -5.20
CA THR A 358 21.01 9.55 -5.50
C THR A 358 19.52 9.51 -5.80
N ALA A 359 18.83 8.43 -5.43
CA ALA A 359 17.39 8.24 -5.65
C ALA A 359 16.95 8.34 -7.13
N GLN A 360 17.80 7.88 -8.04
CA GLN A 360 17.48 7.74 -9.46
C GLN A 360 17.45 6.26 -9.86
N CYS A 361 16.66 5.93 -10.88
CA CYS A 361 16.53 4.56 -11.40
C CYS A 361 17.36 4.38 -12.67
N VAL A 362 18.23 3.36 -12.70
CA VAL A 362 19.09 3.05 -13.85
C VAL A 362 18.91 1.60 -14.31
N ASP A 363 19.21 1.30 -15.57
CA ASP A 363 19.10 -0.07 -16.11
C ASP A 363 20.14 -1.04 -15.56
N SER A 364 21.30 -0.52 -15.12
CA SER A 364 22.43 -1.32 -14.65
C SER A 364 23.35 -0.47 -13.79
N CYS A 365 23.77 -1.02 -12.66
CA CYS A 365 24.70 -0.37 -11.73
C CYS A 365 26.12 -0.27 -12.28
N ASP A 366 26.51 -1.16 -13.21
CA ASP A 366 27.87 -1.18 -13.78
C ASP A 366 28.19 0.11 -14.56
N LYS A 367 27.15 0.73 -15.15
CA LYS A 367 27.25 2.01 -15.85
C LYS A 367 27.71 3.16 -14.94
N LEU A 368 27.51 3.04 -13.63
CA LEU A 368 27.87 4.10 -12.67
C LEU A 368 29.36 4.10 -12.30
N GLY A 369 30.10 3.02 -12.59
CA GLY A 369 31.49 2.82 -12.18
C GLY A 369 31.64 2.73 -10.65
N GLY A 370 32.20 1.62 -10.16
CA GLY A 370 32.38 1.38 -8.72
C GLY A 370 31.08 1.06 -7.98
N TYR A 371 30.06 0.58 -8.67
CA TYR A 371 28.81 0.09 -8.09
C TYR A 371 28.48 -1.29 -8.64
N TYR A 372 27.82 -2.10 -7.84
CA TYR A 372 27.29 -3.40 -8.22
C TYR A 372 25.81 -3.49 -7.85
N ALA A 373 25.08 -4.34 -8.54
CA ALA A 373 23.67 -4.58 -8.29
C ALA A 373 23.49 -5.55 -7.11
N ASP A 374 22.66 -5.17 -6.15
CA ASP A 374 22.25 -6.03 -5.03
C ASP A 374 20.79 -5.71 -4.67
N SER A 375 19.90 -6.70 -4.83
CA SER A 375 18.47 -6.55 -4.51
C SER A 375 17.81 -5.29 -5.10
N ASN A 376 17.97 -5.05 -6.41
CA ASN A 376 17.45 -3.87 -7.13
C ASN A 376 17.97 -2.51 -6.62
N VAL A 377 19.07 -2.51 -5.89
CA VAL A 377 19.78 -1.30 -5.44
C VAL A 377 21.22 -1.34 -5.95
N CYS A 378 21.77 -0.18 -6.31
CA CYS A 378 23.18 -0.03 -6.63
C CYS A 378 23.97 0.25 -5.35
N LYS A 379 24.80 -0.72 -4.95
CA LYS A 379 25.70 -0.61 -3.81
C LYS A 379 27.11 -0.28 -4.27
N SER A 380 27.82 0.53 -3.49
CA SER A 380 29.19 0.92 -3.81
C SER A 380 30.16 -0.23 -3.60
N CYS A 381 31.17 -0.31 -4.47
CA CYS A 381 32.31 -1.19 -4.30
C CYS A 381 33.23 -0.76 -3.15
N ASP A 382 34.11 -1.67 -2.73
CA ASP A 382 35.22 -1.34 -1.85
C ASP A 382 36.10 -0.23 -2.51
N PRO A 383 36.55 0.79 -1.76
CA PRO A 383 37.37 1.89 -2.30
C PRO A 383 38.66 1.44 -3.00
N SER A 384 39.14 0.22 -2.72
CA SER A 384 40.31 -0.35 -3.40
C SER A 384 40.02 -0.83 -4.83
N CYS A 385 38.74 -1.00 -5.21
CA CYS A 385 38.29 -1.47 -6.51
C CYS A 385 37.76 -0.32 -7.39
N ALA A 386 38.02 -0.38 -8.71
CA ALA A 386 37.33 0.50 -9.67
C ALA A 386 35.95 -0.06 -10.08
N SER A 387 35.80 -1.39 -10.10
CA SER A 387 34.51 -2.08 -10.18
C SER A 387 34.60 -3.41 -9.43
N CYS A 388 33.46 -3.98 -9.05
CA CYS A 388 33.38 -5.17 -8.22
C CYS A 388 32.16 -6.02 -8.60
N ALA A 389 32.24 -7.32 -8.33
CA ALA A 389 31.12 -8.23 -8.50
C ALA A 389 30.20 -8.26 -7.28
N ALA A 390 30.76 -7.93 -6.10
CA ALA A 390 30.10 -7.96 -4.81
C ALA A 390 30.88 -7.10 -3.80
N VAL A 391 30.39 -7.05 -2.57
CA VAL A 391 31.07 -6.39 -1.44
C VAL A 391 32.42 -7.05 -1.12
N GLY A 392 33.45 -6.22 -0.90
CA GLY A 392 34.75 -6.62 -0.36
C GLY A 392 35.95 -6.31 -1.28
N ALA A 393 37.11 -6.08 -0.66
CA ALA A 393 38.37 -5.75 -1.34
C ALA A 393 38.95 -6.87 -2.24
N ASN A 394 38.44 -8.10 -2.10
CA ASN A 394 38.82 -9.26 -2.91
C ASN A 394 37.78 -9.62 -3.98
N LYS A 395 36.78 -8.76 -4.19
CA LYS A 395 35.71 -8.91 -5.18
C LYS A 395 35.84 -7.91 -6.33
N CYS A 396 37.03 -7.35 -6.54
CA CYS A 396 37.28 -6.41 -7.61
C CYS A 396 37.20 -7.12 -8.98
N LEU A 397 36.53 -6.48 -9.93
CA LEU A 397 36.52 -6.85 -11.36
C LEU A 397 37.45 -5.96 -12.19
N SER A 398 37.77 -4.77 -11.67
CA SER A 398 38.78 -3.86 -12.24
C SER A 398 39.41 -3.02 -11.15
N CYS A 399 40.60 -2.50 -11.42
CA CYS A 399 41.40 -1.73 -10.47
C CYS A 399 41.54 -0.27 -10.88
N PRO A 400 41.68 0.65 -9.90
CA PRO A 400 42.04 2.04 -10.19
C PRO A 400 43.37 2.12 -10.95
N ALA A 401 43.57 3.21 -11.70
CA ALA A 401 44.82 3.46 -12.42
C ALA A 401 46.03 3.41 -11.47
N GLY A 402 47.14 2.80 -11.93
CA GLY A 402 48.32 2.54 -11.11
C GLY A 402 48.23 1.28 -10.23
N LYS A 403 47.13 0.51 -10.34
CA LYS A 403 46.96 -0.79 -9.69
C LYS A 403 46.59 -1.87 -10.70
N VAL A 404 47.02 -3.10 -10.44
CA VAL A 404 46.77 -4.28 -11.29
C VAL A 404 45.88 -5.28 -10.56
N LEU A 405 44.97 -5.90 -11.31
CA LEU A 405 44.07 -6.90 -10.76
C LEU A 405 44.80 -8.24 -10.65
N LYS A 406 44.79 -8.81 -9.43
CA LYS A 406 45.25 -10.18 -9.19
C LYS A 406 44.06 -11.03 -8.75
N TYR A 407 43.79 -12.07 -9.51
CA TYR A 407 42.72 -13.03 -9.21
C TYR A 407 43.07 -13.87 -7.98
N THR A 408 42.07 -14.17 -7.16
CA THR A 408 42.22 -15.05 -6.00
C THR A 408 42.40 -16.51 -6.40
N SER A 409 41.85 -16.89 -7.55
CA SER A 409 42.06 -18.18 -8.20
C SER A 409 42.10 -18.02 -9.71
N GLU A 410 43.05 -18.68 -10.35
CA GLU A 410 43.14 -18.80 -11.82
C GLU A 410 41.91 -19.50 -12.43
N SER A 411 41.14 -20.27 -11.63
CA SER A 411 39.94 -20.97 -12.07
C SER A 411 38.63 -20.19 -11.85
N SER A 412 38.64 -19.02 -11.20
CA SER A 412 37.44 -18.22 -10.93
C SER A 412 37.70 -16.72 -11.14
N PRO A 413 37.51 -16.19 -12.37
CA PRO A 413 37.85 -14.80 -12.72
C PRO A 413 36.86 -13.76 -12.18
N THR A 414 36.08 -14.09 -11.14
CA THR A 414 35.08 -13.22 -10.51
C THR A 414 35.57 -12.57 -9.22
N ASP A 415 36.66 -13.09 -8.66
CA ASP A 415 37.24 -12.65 -7.39
C ASP A 415 38.67 -12.16 -7.63
N GLY A 416 38.93 -10.88 -7.39
CA GLY A 416 40.24 -10.30 -7.55
C GLY A 416 40.51 -9.19 -6.55
N SER A 417 41.79 -8.99 -6.23
CA SER A 417 42.28 -7.91 -5.37
C SER A 417 43.18 -6.98 -6.16
N CYS A 418 43.10 -5.69 -5.88
CA CYS A 418 43.94 -4.68 -6.54
C CYS A 418 45.27 -4.51 -5.82
N MET A 419 46.35 -4.82 -6.52
CA MET A 419 47.73 -4.67 -6.03
C MET A 419 48.43 -3.53 -6.77
N ASP A 420 49.56 -3.08 -6.27
CA ASP A 420 50.34 -2.05 -6.95
C ASP A 420 50.83 -2.55 -8.32
N GLU A 421 50.88 -1.64 -9.29
CA GLU A 421 51.36 -1.96 -10.64
C GLU A 421 52.82 -2.46 -10.68
N CYS A 422 53.18 -3.05 -11.81
CA CYS A 422 54.49 -3.65 -12.05
C CYS A 422 55.63 -2.68 -11.72
N LYS A 423 56.60 -3.18 -10.94
CA LYS A 423 57.88 -2.52 -10.66
C LYS A 423 59.01 -3.38 -11.21
N ALA A 424 59.91 -2.77 -11.97
CA ALA A 424 61.06 -3.47 -12.55
C ALA A 424 61.89 -4.16 -11.44
N ASN A 425 62.36 -5.37 -11.72
CA ASN A 425 63.11 -6.22 -10.80
C ASN A 425 62.35 -6.65 -9.53
N THR A 426 61.01 -6.58 -9.54
CA THR A 426 60.14 -7.04 -8.45
C THR A 426 59.26 -8.19 -8.95
N ASP A 427 58.95 -9.17 -8.08
CA ASP A 427 58.06 -10.31 -8.38
C ASP A 427 58.44 -11.08 -9.67
N GLY A 428 59.74 -11.16 -9.98
CA GLY A 428 60.25 -11.91 -11.13
C GLY A 428 60.18 -11.17 -12.47
N CYS A 429 59.66 -9.95 -12.50
CA CYS A 429 59.61 -9.13 -13.72
C CYS A 429 60.91 -8.34 -13.94
N ALA A 430 61.49 -8.42 -15.13
CA ALA A 430 62.64 -7.61 -15.56
C ALA A 430 62.19 -6.21 -15.99
N ASP A 431 61.22 -6.13 -16.91
CA ASP A 431 60.76 -4.88 -17.53
C ASP A 431 59.22 -4.76 -17.46
N CYS A 432 58.74 -3.57 -17.09
CA CYS A 432 57.32 -3.23 -16.99
C CYS A 432 56.88 -2.34 -18.16
N GLY A 433 56.99 -2.85 -19.39
CA GLY A 433 56.74 -2.10 -20.62
C GLY A 433 55.29 -2.08 -21.08
N ALA A 434 54.46 -3.01 -20.62
CA ALA A 434 53.06 -3.09 -21.04
C ALA A 434 52.20 -2.12 -20.23
N THR A 435 51.48 -1.21 -20.89
CA THR A 435 50.56 -0.25 -20.22
C THR A 435 49.13 -0.50 -20.67
N ILE A 436 48.29 -0.99 -19.77
CA ILE A 436 46.90 -1.36 -20.08
C ILE A 436 45.99 -0.67 -19.06
N GLY A 437 44.98 0.07 -19.54
CA GLY A 437 44.02 0.76 -18.65
C GLY A 437 44.65 1.80 -17.70
N GLY A 438 45.86 2.28 -17.99
CA GLY A 438 46.60 3.21 -17.13
C GLY A 438 47.44 2.56 -16.02
N SER A 439 47.60 1.23 -16.04
CA SER A 439 48.46 0.48 -15.12
C SER A 439 49.57 -0.24 -15.87
N ARG A 440 50.75 -0.35 -15.24
CA ARG A 440 51.91 -1.07 -15.79
C ARG A 440 51.88 -2.56 -15.46
N TYR A 441 52.15 -3.37 -16.47
CA TYR A 441 52.20 -4.82 -16.43
C TYR A 441 53.57 -5.31 -16.89
N CYS A 442 53.93 -6.54 -16.50
CA CYS A 442 55.21 -7.12 -16.90
C CYS A 442 55.24 -7.41 -18.40
N SER A 443 56.28 -6.91 -19.09
CA SER A 443 56.56 -7.19 -20.50
C SER A 443 57.68 -8.20 -20.70
N LYS A 444 58.50 -8.45 -19.66
CA LYS A 444 59.64 -9.37 -19.73
C LYS A 444 59.99 -9.91 -18.34
N CYS A 445 60.18 -11.22 -18.22
CA CYS A 445 60.58 -11.89 -16.99
C CYS A 445 62.10 -11.97 -16.82
N ASN A 446 62.56 -12.03 -15.58
CA ASN A 446 63.97 -12.20 -15.24
C ASN A 446 64.46 -13.62 -15.57
N ASP A 447 63.58 -14.61 -15.40
CA ASP A 447 63.84 -16.00 -15.78
C ASP A 447 63.57 -16.18 -17.27
N ALA A 448 64.59 -16.53 -18.04
CA ALA A 448 64.50 -16.73 -19.49
C ALA A 448 63.59 -17.90 -19.89
N SER A 449 63.25 -18.80 -18.95
CA SER A 449 62.31 -19.91 -19.16
C SER A 449 60.84 -19.54 -18.87
N GLN A 450 60.60 -18.33 -18.35
CA GLN A 450 59.28 -17.79 -18.06
C GLN A 450 58.87 -16.77 -19.12
N ALA A 451 57.57 -16.46 -19.17
CA ALA A 451 57.05 -15.37 -19.97
C ALA A 451 55.88 -14.68 -19.24
N PRO A 452 55.55 -13.42 -19.58
CA PRO A 452 54.40 -12.75 -19.00
C PRO A 452 53.08 -13.38 -19.48
N LEU A 453 52.29 -13.86 -18.52
CA LEU A 453 50.91 -14.32 -18.69
C LEU A 453 49.99 -13.36 -17.96
N ASN A 454 49.10 -12.68 -18.70
CA ASN A 454 48.23 -11.62 -18.18
C ASN A 454 48.98 -10.54 -17.37
N GLY A 455 50.23 -10.27 -17.77
CA GLY A 455 51.07 -9.26 -17.14
C GLY A 455 51.85 -9.70 -15.90
N ASN A 456 51.77 -10.97 -15.50
CA ASN A 456 52.58 -11.57 -14.44
C ASN A 456 53.54 -12.62 -15.00
N CYS A 457 54.73 -12.77 -14.42
CA CYS A 457 55.66 -13.81 -14.84
C CYS A 457 55.16 -15.20 -14.45
N ALA A 458 55.01 -16.07 -15.44
CA ALA A 458 54.53 -17.43 -15.27
C ALA A 458 55.44 -18.44 -15.97
N ALA A 459 55.53 -19.64 -15.40
CA ALA A 459 56.25 -20.75 -15.99
C ALA A 459 55.51 -21.28 -17.23
N ASN A 460 56.17 -21.25 -18.39
CA ASN A 460 55.62 -21.72 -19.65
C ASN A 460 55.83 -23.24 -19.82
N THR A 461 55.20 -24.02 -18.95
CA THR A 461 55.35 -25.49 -18.92
C THR A 461 54.49 -26.17 -19.99
N ALA A 462 54.83 -27.41 -20.35
CA ALA A 462 54.06 -28.20 -21.32
C ALA A 462 52.58 -28.42 -20.92
N ARG A 463 52.23 -28.29 -19.62
CA ARG A 463 50.85 -28.40 -19.13
C ARG A 463 50.06 -27.09 -19.21
N ILE A 464 50.74 -25.96 -19.27
CA ILE A 464 50.15 -24.61 -19.27
C ILE A 464 50.90 -23.78 -20.34
N GLN A 465 50.92 -24.29 -21.57
CA GLN A 465 51.67 -23.68 -22.66
C GLN A 465 50.86 -22.51 -23.25
N PHE A 466 51.07 -21.31 -22.72
CA PHE A 466 50.42 -20.08 -23.19
C PHE A 466 51.28 -19.32 -24.21
N CYS A 467 52.60 -19.55 -24.21
CA CYS A 467 53.54 -18.96 -25.16
C CYS A 467 54.19 -20.07 -25.99
N THR A 468 54.12 -19.98 -27.32
CA THR A 468 54.76 -20.96 -28.21
C THR A 468 56.23 -20.64 -28.47
N LYS A 469 56.63 -19.37 -28.32
CA LYS A 469 58.02 -18.93 -28.50
C LYS A 469 58.43 -17.87 -27.47
N VAL A 470 59.29 -18.27 -26.55
CA VAL A 470 59.89 -17.40 -25.53
C VAL A 470 61.27 -16.94 -26.01
N ASP A 471 61.56 -15.65 -25.86
CA ASP A 471 62.87 -15.06 -26.14
C ASP A 471 63.30 -14.18 -24.96
N GLY A 472 64.35 -14.59 -24.25
CA GLY A 472 64.94 -13.83 -23.15
C GLY A 472 63.96 -13.42 -22.04
N GLY A 473 62.94 -14.24 -21.74
CA GLY A 473 61.93 -13.94 -20.73
C GLY A 473 60.69 -13.19 -21.23
N ALA A 474 60.61 -12.86 -22.53
CA ALA A 474 59.42 -12.30 -23.16
C ALA A 474 58.79 -13.32 -24.11
N CYS A 475 57.46 -13.26 -24.29
CA CYS A 475 56.79 -14.04 -25.32
C CYS A 475 56.83 -13.29 -26.66
N THR A 476 57.12 -14.01 -27.75
CA THR A 476 57.10 -13.47 -29.12
C THR A 476 56.00 -14.09 -29.97
N GLN A 477 55.39 -15.19 -29.52
CA GLN A 477 54.25 -15.82 -30.16
C GLN A 477 53.41 -16.56 -29.12
N CYS A 478 52.13 -16.19 -29.03
CA CYS A 478 51.20 -16.78 -28.05
C CYS A 478 50.48 -18.01 -28.62
N ALA A 479 50.08 -18.91 -27.73
CA ALA A 479 49.23 -20.05 -28.06
C ALA A 479 47.80 -19.61 -28.39
N ASN A 480 47.00 -20.53 -28.95
CA ASN A 480 45.59 -20.25 -29.23
C ASN A 480 44.81 -19.95 -27.94
N GLY A 481 43.87 -19.00 -28.00
CA GLY A 481 43.16 -18.46 -26.83
C GLY A 481 43.82 -17.23 -26.19
N TYR A 482 45.04 -16.88 -26.61
CA TYR A 482 45.78 -15.71 -26.14
C TYR A 482 46.09 -14.77 -27.32
N PHE A 483 46.35 -13.49 -27.02
CA PHE A 483 46.92 -12.55 -27.96
C PHE A 483 48.21 -11.93 -27.40
N LEU A 484 49.13 -11.62 -28.31
CA LEU A 484 50.41 -10.99 -27.98
C LEU A 484 50.22 -9.47 -27.83
N LEU A 485 50.73 -8.93 -26.72
CA LEU A 485 50.83 -7.49 -26.49
C LEU A 485 52.09 -7.21 -25.67
N ASP A 486 52.96 -6.32 -26.16
CA ASP A 486 54.16 -5.85 -25.45
C ASP A 486 54.96 -6.95 -24.72
N GLY A 487 55.25 -8.06 -25.42
CA GLY A 487 56.06 -9.17 -24.88
C GLY A 487 55.32 -10.14 -23.94
N GLY A 488 54.01 -9.97 -23.73
CA GLY A 488 53.18 -10.86 -22.91
C GLY A 488 52.00 -11.48 -23.67
N CYS A 489 51.48 -12.59 -23.15
CA CYS A 489 50.26 -13.22 -23.65
C CYS A 489 49.08 -12.92 -22.74
N TYR A 490 48.00 -12.44 -23.34
CA TYR A 490 46.80 -12.00 -22.61
C TYR A 490 45.56 -12.73 -23.10
N GLU A 491 44.63 -13.01 -22.18
CA GLU A 491 43.34 -13.62 -22.50
C GLU A 491 42.25 -12.60 -22.77
N THR A 492 41.32 -12.95 -23.64
CA THR A 492 40.14 -12.12 -23.95
C THR A 492 39.01 -12.28 -22.92
N GLY A 493 39.05 -13.36 -22.11
CA GLY A 493 38.03 -13.66 -21.10
C GLY A 493 38.22 -12.95 -19.75
N ARG A 494 39.42 -12.41 -19.48
CA ARG A 494 39.78 -11.84 -18.18
C ARG A 494 40.62 -10.57 -18.29
N GLN A 495 40.64 -9.76 -17.24
CA GLN A 495 41.49 -8.58 -17.16
C GLN A 495 42.97 -8.99 -17.00
N PRO A 496 43.92 -8.20 -17.51
CA PRO A 496 43.70 -6.97 -18.27
C PRO A 496 43.35 -7.19 -19.75
N GLY A 497 43.55 -8.41 -20.29
CA GLY A 497 43.43 -8.67 -21.73
C GLY A 497 42.05 -8.39 -22.33
N LYS A 498 40.97 -8.66 -21.60
CA LYS A 498 39.57 -8.34 -21.96
C LYS A 498 39.36 -6.84 -22.25
N SER A 499 40.13 -5.95 -21.63
CA SER A 499 40.04 -4.50 -21.89
C SER A 499 40.72 -4.06 -23.19
N VAL A 500 41.51 -4.93 -23.81
CA VAL A 500 42.24 -4.65 -25.07
C VAL A 500 41.63 -5.42 -26.23
N CYS A 501 41.31 -6.70 -26.03
CA CYS A 501 40.87 -7.60 -27.09
C CYS A 501 39.64 -8.42 -26.66
N THR A 502 38.63 -8.48 -27.52
CA THR A 502 37.42 -9.28 -27.27
C THR A 502 37.44 -10.62 -28.02
N THR A 503 38.26 -10.78 -29.05
CA THR A 503 38.41 -12.03 -29.79
C THR A 503 39.83 -12.19 -30.29
N ALA A 504 40.48 -13.31 -29.97
CA ALA A 504 41.84 -13.63 -30.37
C ALA A 504 41.90 -14.96 -31.14
N ASN A 505 42.80 -15.06 -32.11
CA ASN A 505 43.07 -16.28 -32.86
C ASN A 505 44.56 -16.35 -33.22
N ASN A 506 45.19 -17.51 -33.03
CA ASN A 506 46.60 -17.75 -33.36
C ASN A 506 47.59 -16.73 -32.77
N GLY A 507 47.36 -16.29 -31.52
CA GLY A 507 48.24 -15.33 -30.86
C GLY A 507 48.01 -13.88 -31.27
N GLN A 508 47.00 -13.58 -32.08
CA GLN A 508 46.67 -12.25 -32.59
C GLN A 508 45.27 -11.82 -32.18
N CYS A 509 45.09 -10.53 -31.87
CA CYS A 509 43.78 -9.96 -31.63
C CYS A 509 43.06 -9.70 -32.96
N GLN A 510 41.82 -10.19 -33.07
CA GLN A 510 40.94 -10.03 -34.22
C GLN A 510 39.95 -8.89 -34.05
N THR A 511 39.51 -8.65 -32.81
CA THR A 511 38.53 -7.59 -32.50
C THR A 511 39.00 -6.83 -31.27
N CYS A 512 39.27 -5.53 -31.43
CA CYS A 512 39.71 -4.68 -30.35
C CYS A 512 38.54 -4.20 -29.49
N ALA A 513 38.73 -4.19 -28.17
CA ALA A 513 37.73 -3.74 -27.21
C ALA A 513 37.43 -2.23 -27.33
N ASN A 514 38.39 -1.46 -27.85
CA ASN A 514 38.27 -0.01 -28.05
C ASN A 514 37.61 0.39 -29.38
N THR A 515 37.04 -0.56 -30.13
CA THR A 515 36.36 -0.39 -31.42
C THR A 515 37.25 -0.08 -32.64
N LEU A 516 38.57 0.02 -32.45
CA LEU A 516 39.50 0.19 -33.57
C LEU A 516 39.76 -1.13 -34.31
N SER A 517 40.21 -1.04 -35.57
CA SER A 517 40.68 -2.21 -36.31
C SER A 517 42.09 -2.61 -35.86
N PRO A 518 42.36 -3.90 -35.61
CA PRO A 518 43.70 -4.36 -35.25
C PRO A 518 44.67 -4.18 -36.43
N SER A 519 45.89 -3.75 -36.13
CA SER A 519 46.99 -3.63 -37.08
C SER A 519 47.96 -4.79 -36.85
N ASN A 520 48.07 -5.70 -37.81
CA ASN A 520 48.89 -6.93 -37.70
C ASN A 520 48.58 -7.76 -36.44
N GLY A 521 47.32 -7.78 -36.00
CA GLY A 521 46.91 -8.52 -34.81
C GLY A 521 47.15 -7.80 -33.48
N VAL A 522 47.61 -6.55 -33.49
CA VAL A 522 47.77 -5.70 -32.30
C VAL A 522 46.77 -4.56 -32.34
N CYS A 523 46.08 -4.31 -31.23
CA CYS A 523 45.11 -3.24 -31.11
C CYS A 523 45.81 -1.89 -30.87
N PRO A 524 45.57 -0.86 -31.70
CA PRO A 524 46.11 0.47 -31.46
C PRO A 524 45.57 1.05 -30.14
N ALA A 525 46.39 1.82 -29.42
CA ALA A 525 45.95 2.49 -28.20
C ALA A 525 45.07 3.73 -28.50
N CYS A 526 44.11 4.00 -27.62
CA CYS A 526 43.36 5.26 -27.62
C CYS A 526 44.15 6.37 -26.91
N PRO A 527 43.76 7.65 -27.09
CA PRO A 527 44.32 8.76 -26.33
C PRO A 527 44.21 8.53 -24.81
N ALA A 528 45.10 9.15 -24.03
CA ALA A 528 45.12 8.98 -22.58
C ALA A 528 43.75 9.28 -21.96
N GLY A 529 43.29 8.39 -21.06
CA GLY A 529 41.99 8.52 -20.40
C GLY A 529 40.79 8.03 -21.21
N CYS A 530 40.98 7.56 -22.46
CA CYS A 530 39.91 7.09 -23.34
C CYS A 530 39.81 5.56 -23.41
N SER A 531 38.60 5.01 -23.24
CA SER A 531 38.32 3.57 -23.31
C SER A 531 37.81 3.13 -24.69
N LYS A 532 37.06 3.97 -25.40
CA LYS A 532 36.64 3.75 -26.80
C LYS A 532 36.91 4.99 -27.64
N CYS A 533 37.57 4.78 -28.77
CA CYS A 533 37.92 5.87 -29.68
C CYS A 533 37.75 5.47 -31.13
N SER A 534 37.62 6.48 -31.99
CA SER A 534 37.53 6.34 -33.44
C SER A 534 38.55 7.25 -34.12
N GLY A 535 38.92 6.91 -35.37
CA GLY A 535 39.87 7.68 -36.17
C GLY A 535 41.30 7.13 -36.15
N SER A 536 42.20 7.81 -36.85
CA SER A 536 43.60 7.40 -37.03
C SER A 536 44.52 8.02 -35.98
N SER A 537 45.67 7.35 -35.72
CA SER A 537 46.68 7.82 -34.76
C SER A 537 47.02 9.30 -34.96
N GLY A 538 46.87 10.11 -33.90
CA GLY A 538 47.06 11.57 -33.94
C GLY A 538 45.81 12.42 -34.21
N SER A 539 44.69 11.81 -34.62
CA SER A 539 43.38 12.46 -34.84
C SER A 539 42.22 11.68 -34.19
N GLN A 540 42.52 10.85 -33.19
CA GLN A 540 41.52 10.01 -32.53
C GLN A 540 40.54 10.84 -31.70
N THR A 541 39.26 10.57 -31.85
CA THR A 541 38.19 11.13 -31.01
C THR A 541 37.70 10.08 -30.03
N CYS A 542 37.49 10.49 -28.77
CA CYS A 542 37.00 9.61 -27.72
C CYS A 542 35.47 9.64 -27.62
N SER A 543 34.85 8.47 -27.47
CA SER A 543 33.41 8.32 -27.23
C SER A 543 33.08 7.83 -25.81
N GLU A 544 34.00 7.11 -25.16
CA GLU A 544 33.87 6.68 -23.77
C GLU A 544 35.18 6.85 -23.03
N CYS A 545 35.13 7.38 -21.81
CA CYS A 545 36.31 7.59 -20.97
C CYS A 545 36.57 6.43 -20.01
N LEU A 546 37.83 6.29 -19.60
CA LEU A 546 38.23 5.42 -18.49
C LEU A 546 37.70 5.98 -17.16
N ALA A 547 37.56 5.11 -16.16
CA ALA A 547 37.23 5.53 -14.80
C ALA A 547 38.25 6.58 -14.30
N GLY A 548 37.78 7.60 -13.59
CA GLY A 548 38.59 8.76 -13.19
C GLY A 548 38.66 9.88 -14.23
N TYR A 549 37.98 9.75 -15.38
CA TYR A 549 37.89 10.79 -16.42
C TYR A 549 36.43 11.07 -16.83
N TYR A 550 36.14 12.29 -17.27
CA TYR A 550 34.86 12.66 -17.88
C TYR A 550 35.04 13.08 -19.33
N LEU A 551 34.01 12.82 -20.15
CA LEU A 551 34.05 13.13 -21.59
C LEU A 551 33.75 14.61 -21.81
N SER A 552 34.76 15.39 -22.18
CA SER A 552 34.67 16.80 -22.55
C SER A 552 34.76 16.94 -24.08
N GLY A 553 33.61 17.07 -24.74
CA GLY A 553 33.54 17.07 -26.20
C GLY A 553 33.95 15.71 -26.77
N THR A 554 35.14 15.63 -27.38
CA THR A 554 35.71 14.39 -27.93
C THR A 554 36.97 13.92 -27.19
N SER A 555 37.27 14.51 -26.02
CA SER A 555 38.47 14.21 -25.22
C SER A 555 38.10 13.90 -23.77
N CYS A 556 38.91 13.07 -23.12
CA CYS A 556 38.72 12.72 -21.71
C CYS A 556 39.58 13.60 -20.81
N VAL A 557 38.96 14.26 -19.83
CA VAL A 557 39.65 15.09 -18.84
C VAL A 557 39.63 14.39 -17.49
N LYS A 558 40.75 14.43 -16.75
CA LYS A 558 40.82 13.83 -15.41
C LYS A 558 39.83 14.51 -14.49
N CYS A 559 39.15 13.72 -13.66
CA CYS A 559 38.21 14.27 -12.69
C CYS A 559 38.87 15.18 -11.63
N SER A 560 40.19 15.05 -11.44
CA SER A 560 40.99 15.90 -10.57
C SER A 560 41.41 17.24 -11.18
N GLU A 561 41.12 17.47 -12.47
CA GLU A 561 41.52 18.68 -13.20
C GLU A 561 40.29 19.52 -13.56
N ASN A 562 40.44 20.85 -13.51
CA ASN A 562 39.40 21.76 -13.98
C ASN A 562 39.22 21.61 -15.50
N GLY A 563 37.99 21.69 -15.98
CA GLY A 563 37.72 21.71 -17.41
C GLY A 563 36.31 22.18 -17.73
N THR A 564 35.86 21.92 -18.95
CA THR A 564 34.56 22.40 -19.46
C THR A 564 33.84 21.30 -20.23
N ASN A 565 32.55 21.10 -19.97
CA ASN A 565 31.73 20.17 -20.76
C ASN A 565 30.55 20.90 -21.38
N GLY A 566 30.51 21.00 -22.72
CA GLY A 566 29.41 21.67 -23.42
C GLY A 566 29.19 23.13 -22.99
N GLY A 567 30.24 23.82 -22.53
CA GLY A 567 30.17 25.20 -22.02
C GLY A 567 29.96 25.33 -20.50
N THR A 568 29.77 24.23 -19.76
CA THR A 568 29.71 24.25 -18.28
C THR A 568 31.09 24.07 -17.66
N ASN A 569 31.47 24.93 -16.70
CA ASN A 569 32.74 24.82 -15.96
C ASN A 569 32.66 23.70 -14.91
N ILE A 570 33.53 22.70 -15.03
CA ILE A 570 33.69 21.61 -14.06
C ILE A 570 34.97 21.88 -13.26
N GLN A 571 34.83 22.02 -11.94
CA GLN A 571 35.96 22.22 -11.05
C GLN A 571 36.52 20.85 -10.63
N GLY A 572 37.79 20.59 -10.88
CA GLY A 572 38.45 19.32 -10.58
C GLY A 572 38.48 19.07 -9.06
N ILE A 573 38.12 17.85 -8.66
CA ILE A 573 38.16 17.43 -7.26
C ILE A 573 39.23 16.35 -7.11
N LYS A 574 40.19 16.58 -6.21
CA LYS A 574 41.25 15.62 -5.91
C LYS A 574 40.63 14.33 -5.38
N ASP A 575 41.08 13.19 -5.91
CA ASP A 575 40.57 11.84 -5.59
C ASP A 575 39.13 11.57 -6.04
N CYS A 576 38.64 12.31 -7.06
CA CYS A 576 37.36 12.07 -7.72
C CYS A 576 37.42 10.84 -8.65
N MET A 577 36.57 9.84 -8.41
CA MET A 577 36.47 8.61 -9.19
C MET A 577 35.64 8.76 -10.47
N SER A 578 34.62 9.62 -10.48
CA SER A 578 33.82 9.89 -11.69
C SER A 578 32.97 11.17 -11.55
N TYR A 579 32.54 11.72 -12.68
CA TYR A 579 31.43 12.67 -12.77
C TYR A 579 30.26 12.01 -13.46
N ILE A 580 29.06 12.17 -12.90
CA ILE A 580 27.81 11.81 -13.57
C ILE A 580 27.17 13.11 -14.07
N LEU A 581 26.94 13.18 -15.37
CA LEU A 581 26.22 14.27 -16.01
C LEU A 581 24.82 13.75 -16.39
N PRO A 582 23.75 14.21 -15.73
CA PRO A 582 22.40 13.86 -16.15
C PRO A 582 22.12 14.49 -17.53
N SER A 583 21.32 13.80 -18.34
CA SER A 583 20.84 14.33 -19.62
C SER A 583 19.94 15.56 -19.40
N GLY A 584 20.32 16.73 -19.90
CA GLY A 584 19.53 17.98 -19.81
C GLY A 584 20.21 19.11 -19.00
N ASN A 585 19.48 20.19 -18.73
CA ASN A 585 19.97 21.37 -17.96
C ASN A 585 20.15 21.10 -16.44
N GLN A 586 20.67 19.93 -16.06
CA GLN A 586 20.93 19.58 -14.67
C GLN A 586 22.44 19.64 -14.34
N ARG A 587 22.75 19.92 -13.08
CA ARG A 587 24.13 20.19 -12.62
C ARG A 587 24.97 18.89 -12.55
N PRO A 588 26.30 18.96 -12.82
CA PRO A 588 27.19 17.81 -12.67
C PRO A 588 27.26 17.30 -11.24
N VAL A 589 27.23 15.97 -11.04
CA VAL A 589 27.47 15.34 -9.74
C VAL A 589 28.86 14.71 -9.74
N ALA A 590 29.71 15.11 -8.79
CA ALA A 590 31.06 14.59 -8.62
C ALA A 590 31.11 13.48 -7.56
N ARG A 591 31.81 12.37 -7.82
CA ARG A 591 31.98 11.28 -6.86
C ARG A 591 33.45 11.17 -6.45
N CYS A 592 33.75 11.43 -5.17
CA CYS A 592 35.12 11.39 -4.64
C CYS A 592 35.34 10.24 -3.65
N SER A 593 36.55 9.68 -3.69
CA SER A 593 37.06 8.84 -2.62
C SER A 593 37.17 9.65 -1.33
N LYS A 594 36.95 8.97 -0.21
CA LYS A 594 37.03 9.50 1.15
C LYS A 594 38.22 10.44 1.34
N ILE A 595 37.99 11.68 1.78
CA ILE A 595 39.09 12.59 2.16
C ILE A 595 39.55 12.18 3.57
N ASP A 596 40.55 11.32 3.67
CA ASP A 596 41.25 11.07 4.93
C ASP A 596 42.13 12.30 5.28
N SER A 597 41.58 13.24 6.03
CA SER A 597 42.37 14.31 6.66
C SER A 597 43.02 13.81 7.95
N SER A 598 43.91 12.83 7.86
CA SER A 598 44.63 12.28 9.01
C SER A 598 46.05 12.85 9.07
N THR A 599 46.22 14.03 9.69
CA THR A 599 47.50 14.32 10.35
C THR A 599 47.53 13.54 11.66
N SER A 600 48.34 12.48 11.67
CA SER A 600 48.69 11.68 12.83
C SER A 600 49.33 12.56 13.91
N GLY A 601 48.57 12.83 14.96
CA GLY A 601 49.06 13.56 16.14
C GLY A 601 48.30 13.12 17.38
N LYS A 602 49.02 12.55 18.35
CA LYS A 602 48.50 12.16 19.66
C LYS A 602 48.04 13.40 20.45
N ARG A 603 46.99 13.26 21.27
CA ARG A 603 46.69 14.19 22.37
C ARG A 603 47.55 13.79 23.58
N GLY A 604 47.93 14.75 24.43
CA GLY A 604 48.87 14.59 25.55
C GLY A 604 48.40 13.68 26.71
N ASP A 605 47.45 12.79 26.45
CA ASP A 605 46.69 12.01 27.42
C ASP A 605 46.57 10.53 26.99
N GLY A 606 47.29 10.12 25.94
CA GLY A 606 47.58 8.70 25.66
C GLY A 606 46.46 7.86 25.04
N VAL A 607 45.29 8.44 24.73
CA VAL A 607 44.16 7.75 24.09
C VAL A 607 44.08 8.06 22.59
N ASP A 608 43.85 7.05 21.76
CA ASP A 608 43.67 7.18 20.30
C ASP A 608 42.41 8.00 19.96
N LYS A 609 42.50 8.85 18.94
CA LYS A 609 41.35 9.63 18.45
C LYS A 609 40.38 8.69 17.72
N ASN A 610 39.15 8.50 18.22
CA ASN A 610 38.05 7.95 17.42
C ASN A 610 37.81 8.86 16.21
N GLY A 611 38.17 8.37 15.02
CA GLY A 611 38.04 9.08 13.76
C GLY A 611 36.58 9.19 13.33
N PHE A 612 36.15 10.39 12.96
CA PHE A 612 34.90 10.61 12.23
C PHE A 612 35.16 10.34 10.74
N SER A 613 34.39 9.43 10.15
CA SER A 613 34.36 9.13 8.72
C SER A 613 33.38 10.08 8.03
N ILE A 614 33.88 11.05 7.27
CA ILE A 614 33.05 11.95 6.44
C ILE A 614 32.95 11.36 5.03
N SER A 615 31.74 11.16 4.52
CA SER A 615 31.48 10.81 3.11
C SER A 615 30.43 11.75 2.53
N VAL A 616 30.69 12.20 1.29
CA VAL A 616 29.90 13.09 0.43
C VAL A 616 29.85 14.57 0.88
N VAL A 617 30.57 15.43 0.15
CA VAL A 617 30.40 16.89 0.19
C VAL A 617 29.92 17.33 -1.19
N THR A 618 28.71 17.86 -1.26
CA THR A 618 28.16 18.56 -2.43
C THR A 618 28.71 19.99 -2.46
N CYS A 619 29.76 20.27 -3.24
CA CYS A 619 30.21 21.65 -3.50
C CYS A 619 29.56 22.13 -4.82
N ALA A 620 28.53 22.97 -4.73
CA ALA A 620 27.95 23.68 -5.88
C ALA A 620 28.78 24.92 -6.19
N SER A 621 29.28 25.07 -7.43
CA SER A 621 29.89 26.31 -7.90
C SER A 621 28.82 27.25 -8.47
N SER A 622 28.76 28.47 -7.95
CA SER A 622 27.85 29.53 -8.40
C SER A 622 28.56 30.48 -9.36
N LEU A 623 27.81 30.97 -10.36
CA LEU A 623 27.99 32.34 -10.86
C LEU A 623 26.69 33.10 -10.57
N ASP A 624 26.92 34.28 -10.00
CA ASP A 624 26.12 35.44 -9.64
C ASP A 624 24.58 35.41 -9.76
N THR A 625 23.95 35.73 -8.62
CA THR A 625 22.57 36.21 -8.42
C THR A 625 21.42 35.26 -8.77
N LEU A 626 21.10 34.32 -7.87
CA LEU A 626 19.73 34.06 -7.38
C LEU A 626 19.77 33.09 -6.19
N THR A 627 19.06 33.44 -5.12
CA THR A 627 18.74 32.62 -3.94
C THR A 627 18.35 31.17 -4.29
N ILE A 628 18.93 30.17 -3.62
CA ILE A 628 18.30 28.89 -3.16
C ILE A 628 19.32 28.11 -2.30
N GLY A 629 18.84 27.54 -1.20
CA GLY A 629 19.60 26.71 -0.27
C GLY A 629 20.06 25.37 -0.86
N GLY A 630 21.30 24.98 -0.55
CA GLY A 630 21.80 23.63 -0.80
C GLY A 630 21.42 22.69 0.34
N LEU A 631 20.91 21.51 -0.01
CA LEU A 631 20.80 20.38 0.92
C LEU A 631 22.16 19.66 0.96
N ALA A 632 22.72 19.53 2.16
CA ALA A 632 23.79 18.59 2.46
C ALA A 632 23.18 17.46 3.29
N GLU A 633 23.26 16.22 2.79
CA GLU A 633 22.86 15.04 3.56
C GLU A 633 24.06 14.52 4.35
N PHE A 634 23.86 14.33 5.66
CA PHE A 634 24.86 13.78 6.55
C PHE A 634 24.51 12.34 6.89
N PHE A 635 25.48 11.43 6.77
CA PHE A 635 25.36 10.04 7.20
C PHE A 635 26.08 9.85 8.54
N VAL A 636 25.39 9.27 9.52
CA VAL A 636 25.99 8.78 10.77
C VAL A 636 25.63 7.30 10.89
N ASN A 637 26.64 6.42 10.88
CA ASN A 637 26.47 4.96 10.98
C ASN A 637 25.43 4.39 10.00
N ASP A 638 25.56 4.71 8.72
CA ASP A 638 24.72 4.20 7.62
C ASP A 638 23.21 4.50 7.76
N ARG A 639 22.83 5.53 8.52
CA ARG A 639 21.46 6.09 8.54
C ARG A 639 21.45 7.55 8.08
N PRO A 640 20.51 7.97 7.20
CA PRO A 640 20.41 9.34 6.75
C PRO A 640 19.80 10.24 7.83
N ILE A 641 20.35 11.44 8.01
CA ILE A 641 19.74 12.52 8.81
C ILE A 641 19.59 13.75 7.90
N ALA A 642 18.35 14.16 7.63
CA ALA A 642 18.05 15.41 6.93
C ALA A 642 17.95 16.56 7.95
N ILE A 643 18.71 17.63 7.74
CA ILE A 643 18.56 18.88 8.51
C ILE A 643 18.09 19.97 7.56
N ALA A 644 16.86 20.46 7.75
CA ALA A 644 16.29 21.52 6.93
C ALA A 644 16.99 22.87 7.19
N GLY A 645 17.53 23.50 6.14
CA GLY A 645 18.40 24.67 6.18
C GLY A 645 17.78 26.02 6.59
N ARG A 646 16.64 26.04 7.31
CA ARG A 646 15.93 27.30 7.65
C ARG A 646 16.40 28.00 8.93
N TYR A 647 17.37 27.45 9.66
CA TYR A 647 17.79 27.97 10.98
C TYR A 647 19.21 28.57 11.05
N LEU A 648 19.91 28.71 9.93
CA LEU A 648 21.33 29.15 9.91
C LEU A 648 21.57 30.61 9.50
N LEU A 649 20.52 31.42 9.29
CA LEU A 649 20.66 32.77 8.71
C LEU A 649 19.98 33.92 9.49
N GLU A 650 19.53 33.70 10.72
CA GLU A 650 19.23 34.83 11.62
C GLU A 650 20.39 35.01 12.61
N GLU A 651 20.91 36.23 12.69
CA GLU A 651 22.07 36.68 13.48
C GLU A 651 23.46 36.53 12.84
N ALA A 652 23.69 37.22 11.72
CA ALA A 652 25.04 37.65 11.33
C ALA A 652 25.11 39.18 11.31
N ASP A 653 25.85 39.75 12.27
CA ASP A 653 26.18 41.16 12.38
C ASP A 653 27.08 41.61 11.20
N LEU A 654 26.82 42.80 10.68
CA LEU A 654 27.02 43.23 9.29
C LEU A 654 28.34 43.99 9.06
N SER A 655 29.46 43.54 9.67
CA SER A 655 30.71 44.35 9.66
C SER A 655 32.03 43.64 9.30
N ALA A 656 32.01 42.41 8.77
CA ALA A 656 33.22 41.77 8.24
C ALA A 656 33.07 41.38 6.77
N VAL A 657 33.71 42.17 5.88
CA VAL A 657 33.87 41.83 4.46
C VAL A 657 34.86 40.67 4.35
N TYR A 658 34.42 39.51 3.89
CA TYR A 658 35.27 38.41 3.42
C TYR A 658 34.95 38.15 1.94
N GLU A 659 35.98 38.15 1.09
CA GLU A 659 35.88 37.76 -0.32
C GLU A 659 35.39 36.31 -0.44
N SER A 660 34.57 36.07 -1.46
CA SER A 660 33.86 34.82 -1.73
C SER A 660 34.81 33.67 -2.10
N THR A 661 35.32 32.97 -1.08
CA THR A 661 35.95 31.65 -1.24
C THR A 661 35.05 30.54 -0.69
N SER A 662 34.60 29.68 -1.60
CA SER A 662 34.15 28.29 -1.44
C SER A 662 34.07 27.72 0.00
N LEU A 663 32.88 27.23 0.37
CA LEU A 663 32.59 26.46 1.59
C LEU A 663 33.49 25.22 1.78
N CYS A 664 34.21 24.77 0.74
CA CYS A 664 35.21 23.72 0.82
C CYS A 664 36.50 24.16 1.58
N ASN A 665 36.60 25.41 2.09
CA ASN A 665 37.79 25.96 2.78
C ASN A 665 37.55 26.48 4.22
N VAL A 666 36.52 26.01 4.93
CA VAL A 666 36.27 26.41 6.33
C VAL A 666 37.15 25.57 7.29
N PRO A 667 37.95 26.19 8.19
CA PRO A 667 38.76 25.46 9.15
C PRO A 667 37.89 24.59 10.09
N THR A 668 38.19 23.29 10.16
CA THR A 668 37.47 22.23 10.91
C THR A 668 37.22 22.52 12.40
N ARG A 669 37.93 23.49 12.99
CA ARG A 669 37.73 23.94 14.38
C ARG A 669 36.41 24.69 14.60
N LEU A 670 35.91 25.41 13.59
CA LEU A 670 34.66 26.17 13.68
C LEU A 670 33.43 25.26 13.55
N LEU A 671 33.49 24.27 12.65
CA LEU A 671 32.42 23.26 12.48
C LEU A 671 32.26 22.38 13.73
N ARG A 672 33.37 21.93 14.34
CA ARG A 672 33.33 21.14 15.58
C ARG A 672 32.71 21.88 16.75
N ARG A 673 33.00 23.18 16.91
CA ARG A 673 32.46 23.99 18.02
C ARG A 673 30.95 24.23 17.91
N ARG A 674 30.41 24.33 16.69
CA ARG A 674 28.97 24.54 16.48
C ARG A 674 28.17 23.25 16.60
N LEU A 675 28.69 22.12 16.09
CA LEU A 675 28.07 20.80 16.24
C LEU A 675 28.08 20.30 17.70
N SER A 676 29.14 20.58 18.46
CA SER A 676 29.17 20.25 19.90
C SER A 676 28.15 21.07 20.71
N LYS A 677 27.86 22.31 20.30
CA LYS A 677 26.88 23.16 20.98
C LYS A 677 25.44 22.70 20.70
N PHE A 678 25.16 22.31 19.45
CA PHE A 678 23.88 21.74 19.02
C PHE A 678 23.54 20.42 19.72
N PHE A 679 24.54 19.53 19.90
CA PHE A 679 24.35 18.28 20.65
C PHE A 679 24.17 18.51 22.16
N SER A 680 24.82 19.52 22.75
CA SER A 680 24.62 19.85 24.16
C SER A 680 23.22 20.40 24.43
N GLU A 681 22.69 21.24 23.54
CA GLU A 681 21.36 21.87 23.68
C GLU A 681 20.22 20.85 23.47
N GLN A 682 20.32 19.94 22.50
CA GLN A 682 19.33 18.86 22.26
C GLN A 682 19.27 17.81 23.39
N VAL A 683 20.39 17.54 24.04
CA VAL A 683 20.43 16.62 25.19
C VAL A 683 19.81 17.27 26.43
N THR A 684 19.80 18.60 26.54
CA THR A 684 19.16 19.28 27.68
C THR A 684 17.64 19.36 27.54
N THR A 685 17.09 19.53 26.34
CA THR A 685 15.63 19.53 26.10
C THR A 685 14.98 18.15 26.27
N SER A 686 15.66 17.06 25.89
CA SER A 686 15.11 15.69 26.07
C SER A 686 15.11 15.21 27.52
N ILE A 687 15.94 15.78 28.41
CA ILE A 687 15.93 15.44 29.84
C ILE A 687 14.79 16.16 30.59
N SER A 688 14.33 17.31 30.10
CA SER A 688 13.20 18.04 30.70
C SER A 688 11.82 17.45 30.34
N ALA A 689 11.67 16.77 29.19
CA ALA A 689 10.40 16.17 28.77
C ALA A 689 10.09 14.81 29.42
N HIS A 690 11.03 14.22 30.17
CA HIS A 690 10.81 12.99 30.94
C HIS A 690 10.56 13.23 32.44
N ARG A 691 10.25 14.48 32.81
CA ARG A 691 9.93 14.86 34.19
C ARG A 691 8.77 15.87 34.26
N GLU A 692 7.64 15.53 33.64
CA GLU A 692 6.29 16.00 33.97
C GLU A 692 5.28 14.85 33.84
#